data_AF-A0A958Q833-F1
#
_entry.id   AF-A0A958Q833-F1
#
_cell.length_a   1.000
_cell.length_b   1.000
_cell.length_c   1.000
_cell.angle_alpha   90.00
_cell.angle_beta   90.00
_cell.angle_gamma   90.00
#
_symmetry.space_group_name_H-M   'P 1'
#
loop_
_entity.id
_entity.type
_entity.pdbx_description
1 polymer ?
#
loop_
_entity_poly.entity_id
_entity_poly.type
_entity_poly.pdbx_seq_one_letter_code
_entity_poly.pdbx_strand_id
1 'polypeptide(L)'
;MSFVLTPDKFDEQTKAYVARQCSEIPLQGMLMGAIDADALWNVKPLILIDGVMHVVRFSDPQIDPALKAEMLETYEVSKNLTKRPVLVNSGSCSMGLWVCRRFCQVSIAERLQSKNLGEEMLWYRWMFQLIQQLMHLHRHDCFHGHITPDNVMIDNDAVYLVDADCSVRSLQQRRQPLCWAPELMIANTELQRSIDVYGLSLVLEPIAKRLKWKDLFGLVSEMQSAHPNVRPSIDEVMRRFERFCRMTFEENQLEEPSGQQQLDTLQWLKGTQTLSADLVRNIQQAVQDQKKPARLDYEKPLADLAEKASVSKILFVLAIFAVGLWWFRTSTPESGQGFSTHQYRTLWQSGVRSRMQEVALAAVRDDDEKARMLIVEDTLQGEARPGVQSQFLKFVFGQAWEQDLTQQDRIFALKLGLGPLIGKQVDVARPLEDAHPAIVLATIGGIASGNLPKAVAEISVQVMYGLPQPYRGAFELLNSLGFQTFEYETSHALARLFYRGFNAADFESYVKANSASNGASRLLALAIALFSKDEQFPEAAWRIVSSPDTTFGELVAWFDQNPVVDWKTIPTMTKLYILAGIPWPQGLAFDLVADLLRHPLESVCDLAAQRLHENVLKNDPIETLVFIHTTALKIERADVVLLITALVAPEEMKQALVSKWFSRAPAPELVVGLLGTRSAVSGLDPFSVEAARYLRTKSWQVSLEQLQHLLLHRDPLVRVLAYSRLNPTNPVHRELLTAASKVETNDRILNELKMKLEEASAH
;
A
#
# COMPACT_ATOMS: atom_id res chain seq x y z
N MET A 1 -9.32 3.57 8.04
CA MET A 1 -9.65 4.47 9.17
C MET A 1 -10.66 3.76 10.02
N SER A 2 -10.32 3.51 11.27
CA SER A 2 -11.25 2.92 12.24
C SER A 2 -12.18 4.02 12.76
N PHE A 3 -13.49 3.81 12.73
CA PHE A 3 -14.43 4.80 13.23
C PHE A 3 -14.53 4.70 14.76
N VAL A 4 -14.33 5.83 15.45
CA VAL A 4 -14.65 5.93 16.88
C VAL A 4 -16.16 6.15 16.99
N LEU A 5 -16.85 5.16 17.55
CA LEU A 5 -18.27 5.23 17.84
C LEU A 5 -18.46 5.75 19.26
N THR A 6 -19.27 6.79 19.39
CA THR A 6 -19.76 7.26 20.69
C THR A 6 -20.84 6.30 21.19
N PRO A 7 -21.06 6.14 22.52
CA PRO A 7 -21.97 5.13 23.06
C PRO A 7 -23.41 5.20 22.53
N ASP A 8 -23.87 6.39 22.13
CA ASP A 8 -25.18 6.65 21.51
C ASP A 8 -25.28 6.08 20.09
N LYS A 9 -24.17 5.86 19.41
CA LYS A 9 -24.10 5.30 18.04
C LYS A 9 -23.95 3.78 18.00
N PHE A 10 -23.77 3.13 19.15
CA PHE A 10 -23.70 1.67 19.21
C PHE A 10 -25.08 1.05 18.92
N ASP A 11 -25.11 0.00 18.11
CA ASP A 11 -26.26 -0.90 18.09
C ASP A 11 -26.39 -1.65 19.43
N GLU A 12 -27.57 -2.24 19.69
CA GLU A 12 -27.84 -2.89 20.98
C GLU A 12 -26.91 -4.08 21.26
N GLN A 13 -26.45 -4.76 20.21
CA GLN A 13 -25.52 -5.88 20.35
C GLN A 13 -24.13 -5.41 20.78
N THR A 14 -23.63 -4.35 20.17
CA THR A 14 -22.35 -3.70 20.50
C THR A 14 -22.40 -3.08 21.90
N LYS A 15 -23.49 -2.42 22.27
CA LYS A 15 -23.71 -1.90 23.63
C LYS A 15 -23.60 -3.02 24.67
N ALA A 16 -24.35 -4.11 24.48
CA ALA A 16 -24.34 -5.24 25.40
C ALA A 16 -22.95 -5.89 25.50
N TYR A 17 -22.26 -6.01 24.36
CA TYR A 17 -20.92 -6.61 24.31
C TYR A 17 -19.86 -5.75 25.02
N VAL A 18 -19.81 -4.45 24.72
CA VAL A 18 -18.87 -3.50 25.35
C VAL A 18 -19.15 -3.37 26.85
N ALA A 19 -20.42 -3.33 27.26
CA ALA A 19 -20.79 -3.31 28.67
C ALA A 19 -20.29 -4.57 29.40
N ARG A 20 -20.44 -5.74 28.78
CA ARG A 20 -19.89 -6.99 29.32
C ARG A 20 -18.37 -6.96 29.43
N GLN A 21 -17.66 -6.56 28.37
CA GLN A 21 -16.20 -6.40 28.38
C GLN A 21 -15.73 -5.52 29.55
N CYS A 22 -16.36 -4.37 29.74
CA CYS A 22 -16.01 -3.44 30.81
C CYS A 22 -16.32 -3.99 32.21
N SER A 23 -17.35 -4.83 32.35
CA SER A 23 -17.72 -5.44 33.63
C SER A 23 -16.79 -6.58 34.07
N GLU A 24 -16.12 -7.25 33.13
CA GLU A 24 -15.25 -8.41 33.40
C GLU A 24 -13.79 -8.03 33.67
N ILE A 25 -13.39 -6.78 33.40
CA ILE A 25 -12.01 -6.30 33.61
C ILE A 25 -11.92 -5.44 34.88
N PRO A 26 -10.87 -5.60 35.70
CA PRO A 26 -10.69 -4.84 36.95
C PRO A 26 -10.12 -3.43 36.69
N LEU A 27 -10.74 -2.66 35.77
CA LEU A 27 -10.36 -1.30 35.44
C LEU A 27 -11.41 -0.32 35.97
N GLN A 28 -10.99 0.67 36.75
CA GLN A 28 -11.86 1.76 37.18
C GLN A 28 -11.73 2.93 36.21
N GLY A 29 -12.77 3.21 35.42
CA GLY A 29 -12.77 4.30 34.46
C GLY A 29 -14.13 4.54 33.82
N MET A 30 -14.24 5.63 33.05
CA MET A 30 -15.46 6.00 32.33
C MET A 30 -15.39 5.53 30.87
N LEU A 31 -16.38 4.78 30.40
CA LEU A 31 -16.49 4.40 28.99
C LEU A 31 -16.81 5.64 28.15
N MET A 32 -15.90 6.01 27.24
CA MET A 32 -16.04 7.18 26.36
C MET A 32 -16.58 6.82 24.98
N GLY A 33 -16.42 5.57 24.56
CA GLY A 33 -16.78 5.08 23.23
C GLY A 33 -16.10 3.74 22.93
N ALA A 34 -16.09 3.35 21.67
CA ALA A 34 -15.36 2.17 21.21
C ALA A 34 -14.86 2.38 19.78
N ILE A 35 -13.76 1.71 19.44
CA ILE A 35 -13.29 1.60 18.06
C ILE A 35 -14.01 0.41 17.43
N ASP A 36 -14.73 0.67 16.35
CA ASP A 36 -15.50 -0.34 15.62
C ASP A 36 -14.58 -1.32 14.88
N ALA A 37 -15.06 -2.55 14.69
CA ALA A 37 -14.34 -3.63 14.02
C ALA A 37 -15.29 -4.60 13.31
N ASP A 38 -14.79 -5.29 12.28
CA ASP A 38 -15.56 -6.24 11.46
C ASP A 38 -16.18 -7.42 12.25
N ALA A 39 -15.65 -7.69 13.45
CA ALA A 39 -16.15 -8.74 14.34
C ALA A 39 -16.37 -8.18 15.74
N LEU A 40 -17.51 -8.56 16.34
CA LEU A 40 -17.92 -8.09 17.66
C LEU A 40 -16.84 -8.29 18.72
N TRP A 41 -16.10 -9.41 18.67
CA TRP A 41 -15.04 -9.70 19.64
C TRP A 41 -13.81 -8.78 19.55
N ASN A 42 -13.63 -8.11 18.42
CA ASN A 42 -12.53 -7.19 18.16
C ASN A 42 -12.93 -5.71 18.34
N VAL A 43 -14.16 -5.44 18.82
CA VAL A 43 -14.55 -4.09 19.25
C VAL A 43 -13.65 -3.69 20.42
N LYS A 44 -13.09 -2.47 20.36
CA LYS A 44 -12.10 -2.00 21.34
C LYS A 44 -12.66 -0.87 22.19
N PRO A 45 -13.07 -1.12 23.45
CA PRO A 45 -13.56 -0.06 24.34
C PRO A 45 -12.54 1.05 24.55
N LEU A 46 -13.01 2.29 24.56
CA LEU A 46 -12.24 3.48 24.94
C LEU A 46 -12.63 3.89 26.36
N ILE A 47 -11.70 3.80 27.30
CA ILE A 47 -11.93 4.05 28.72
C ILE A 47 -11.08 5.23 29.18
N LEU A 48 -11.69 6.21 29.84
CA LEU A 48 -11.00 7.31 30.50
C LEU A 48 -10.64 6.89 31.94
N ILE A 49 -9.33 6.77 32.21
CA ILE A 49 -8.78 6.42 33.51
C ILE A 49 -7.87 7.58 33.94
N ASP A 50 -8.17 8.21 35.08
CA ASP A 50 -7.41 9.34 35.61
C ASP A 50 -7.17 10.49 34.60
N GLY A 51 -8.19 10.78 33.78
CA GLY A 51 -8.13 11.83 32.76
C GLY A 51 -7.33 11.46 31.50
N VAL A 52 -6.84 10.21 31.39
CA VAL A 52 -6.13 9.70 30.22
C VAL A 52 -6.97 8.65 29.51
N MET A 53 -7.10 8.78 28.19
CA MET A 53 -7.87 7.84 27.38
C MET A 53 -7.06 6.57 27.10
N HIS A 54 -7.70 5.41 27.26
CA HIS A 54 -7.13 4.08 27.08
C HIS A 54 -7.95 3.28 26.09
N VAL A 55 -7.29 2.36 25.39
CA VAL A 55 -7.91 1.35 24.53
C VAL A 55 -7.80 0.00 25.24
N VAL A 56 -8.93 -0.70 25.33
CA VAL A 56 -8.94 -2.10 25.76
C VAL A 56 -9.12 -2.99 24.54
N ARG A 57 -8.24 -3.98 24.39
CA ARG A 57 -8.30 -4.99 23.34
C ARG A 57 -8.47 -6.36 23.96
N PHE A 58 -9.31 -7.20 23.35
CA PHE A 58 -9.48 -8.60 23.73
C PHE A 58 -8.87 -9.50 22.65
N SER A 59 -8.31 -10.64 23.05
CA SER A 59 -7.86 -11.69 22.13
C SER A 59 -9.05 -12.44 21.53
N ASP A 60 -8.82 -13.19 20.45
CA ASP A 60 -9.84 -14.14 19.96
C ASP A 60 -10.19 -15.14 21.09
N PRO A 61 -11.47 -15.32 21.45
CA PRO A 61 -11.86 -16.25 22.51
C PRO A 61 -11.47 -17.71 22.21
N GLN A 62 -11.27 -18.06 20.93
CA GLN A 62 -10.91 -19.40 20.46
C GLN A 62 -9.41 -19.69 20.48
N ILE A 63 -8.58 -18.78 20.99
CA ILE A 63 -7.14 -18.98 21.03
C ILE A 63 -6.74 -20.16 21.92
N ASP A 64 -5.75 -20.93 21.46
CA ASP A 64 -5.17 -22.08 22.17
C ASP A 64 -4.71 -21.68 23.58
N PRO A 65 -5.06 -22.43 24.64
CA PRO A 65 -4.59 -22.17 26.00
C PRO A 65 -3.06 -22.04 26.15
N ALA A 66 -2.26 -22.79 25.40
CA ALA A 66 -0.80 -22.69 25.43
C ALA A 66 -0.32 -21.32 24.92
N LEU A 67 -0.95 -20.83 23.85
CA LEU A 67 -0.67 -19.49 23.31
C LEU A 67 -1.13 -18.37 24.24
N LYS A 68 -2.16 -18.60 25.06
CA LYS A 68 -2.57 -17.60 26.06
C LYS A 68 -1.45 -17.31 27.07
N ALA A 69 -0.70 -18.32 27.49
CA ALA A 69 0.39 -18.15 28.43
C ALA A 69 1.54 -17.34 27.81
N GLU A 70 1.95 -17.70 26.59
CA GLU A 70 2.99 -17.00 25.82
C GLU A 70 2.63 -15.52 25.54
N MET A 71 1.36 -15.25 25.21
CA MET A 71 0.88 -13.88 25.01
C MET A 71 0.87 -13.06 26.30
N LEU A 72 0.47 -13.66 27.43
CA LEU A 72 0.53 -12.98 28.72
C LEU A 72 1.97 -12.63 29.10
N GLU A 73 2.91 -13.54 28.90
CA GLU A 73 4.34 -13.28 29.11
C GLU A 73 4.84 -12.14 28.21
N THR A 74 4.50 -12.18 26.92
CA THR A 74 4.82 -11.09 25.98
C THR A 74 4.23 -9.75 26.43
N TYR A 75 3.01 -9.73 27.00
CA TYR A 75 2.43 -8.52 27.57
C TYR A 75 3.16 -8.02 28.81
N GLU A 76 3.57 -8.91 29.71
CA GLU A 76 4.35 -8.50 30.89
C GLU A 76 5.73 -7.93 30.51
N VAL A 77 6.41 -8.51 29.52
CA VAL A 77 7.66 -7.93 28.98
C VAL A 77 7.37 -6.60 28.29
N SER A 78 6.25 -6.50 27.56
CA SER A 78 5.85 -5.29 26.83
C SER A 78 5.61 -4.08 27.75
N LYS A 79 5.19 -4.29 29.01
CA LYS A 79 5.04 -3.23 30.02
C LYS A 79 6.37 -2.54 30.38
N ASN A 80 7.51 -3.13 30.04
CA ASN A 80 8.83 -2.61 30.40
C ASN A 80 9.65 -2.15 29.18
N LEU A 81 9.04 -2.08 27.99
CA LEU A 81 9.72 -1.71 26.75
C LEU A 81 10.28 -0.28 26.74
N THR A 82 9.64 0.64 27.48
CA THR A 82 10.05 2.04 27.53
C THR A 82 9.95 2.56 28.96
N LYS A 83 10.64 3.68 29.24
CA LYS A 83 10.53 4.39 30.53
C LYS A 83 9.12 4.90 30.83
N ARG A 84 8.28 5.02 29.80
CA ARG A 84 6.88 5.50 29.88
C ARG A 84 6.00 4.50 29.14
N PRO A 85 5.69 3.35 29.75
CA PRO A 85 5.00 2.29 29.04
C PRO A 85 3.62 2.74 28.58
N VAL A 86 3.28 2.34 27.35
CA VAL A 86 1.95 2.55 26.76
C VAL A 86 1.00 1.44 27.20
N LEU A 87 1.51 0.21 27.37
CA LEU A 87 0.78 -0.88 27.97
C LEU A 87 0.65 -0.64 29.48
N VAL A 88 -0.59 -0.45 29.95
CA VAL A 88 -0.87 -0.12 31.35
C VAL A 88 -1.22 -1.36 32.14
N ASN A 89 -2.07 -2.22 31.59
CA ASN A 89 -2.51 -3.42 32.27
C ASN A 89 -2.87 -4.53 31.28
N SER A 90 -2.89 -5.76 31.75
CA SER A 90 -3.21 -6.96 30.96
C SER A 90 -3.74 -8.04 31.90
N GLY A 91 -4.52 -8.97 31.36
CA GLY A 91 -5.03 -10.09 32.15
C GLY A 91 -5.81 -11.09 31.34
N SER A 92 -6.50 -11.99 32.05
CA SER A 92 -7.44 -12.93 31.46
C SER A 92 -8.80 -12.82 32.14
N CYS A 93 -9.86 -13.10 31.41
CA CYS A 93 -11.24 -13.12 31.87
C CYS A 93 -12.02 -14.21 31.10
N SER A 94 -13.35 -14.30 31.31
CA SER A 94 -14.16 -15.31 30.62
C SER A 94 -14.22 -15.10 29.10
N MET A 95 -13.98 -13.86 28.65
CA MET A 95 -13.98 -13.48 27.24
C MET A 95 -12.65 -13.71 26.51
N GLY A 96 -11.57 -14.02 27.23
CA GLY A 96 -10.24 -14.19 26.66
C GLY A 96 -9.16 -13.40 27.40
N LEU A 97 -8.01 -13.22 26.75
CA LEU A 97 -7.00 -12.28 27.22
C LEU A 97 -7.45 -10.86 26.91
N TRP A 98 -7.06 -9.93 27.76
CA TRP A 98 -7.28 -8.52 27.52
C TRP A 98 -6.02 -7.71 27.81
N VAL A 99 -5.90 -6.61 27.08
CA VAL A 99 -4.82 -5.63 27.21
C VAL A 99 -5.44 -4.25 27.26
N CYS A 100 -5.00 -3.45 28.22
CA CYS A 100 -5.34 -2.03 28.33
C CYS A 100 -4.09 -1.20 28.13
N ARG A 101 -4.12 -0.34 27.12
CA ARG A 101 -3.02 0.57 26.81
C ARG A 101 -3.52 2.00 26.65
N ARG A 102 -2.62 2.96 26.79
CA ARG A 102 -2.93 4.36 26.47
C ARG A 102 -3.36 4.48 25.01
N PHE A 103 -4.34 5.35 24.75
CA PHE A 103 -4.71 5.73 23.40
C PHE A 103 -3.64 6.67 22.84
N CYS A 104 -3.03 6.28 21.73
CA CYS A 104 -2.11 7.11 20.97
C CYS A 104 -2.85 7.66 19.75
N GLN A 105 -2.59 8.92 19.39
CA GLN A 105 -3.39 9.62 18.40
C GLN A 105 -3.00 9.33 16.95
N VAL A 106 -1.72 9.01 16.69
CA VAL A 106 -1.18 8.91 15.33
C VAL A 106 -0.36 7.64 15.19
N SER A 107 -0.61 6.85 14.15
CA SER A 107 0.26 5.72 13.77
C SER A 107 1.33 6.13 12.76
N ILE A 108 2.37 5.30 12.58
CA ILE A 108 3.34 5.49 11.48
C ILE A 108 2.65 5.43 10.12
N ALA A 109 1.63 4.57 9.95
CA ALA A 109 0.84 4.50 8.72
C ALA A 109 0.19 5.85 8.37
N GLU A 110 -0.50 6.46 9.34
CA GLU A 110 -1.13 7.77 9.19
C GLU A 110 -0.09 8.87 8.94
N ARG A 111 1.03 8.82 9.67
CA ARG A 111 2.11 9.79 9.49
C ARG A 111 2.75 9.70 8.11
N LEU A 112 2.91 8.49 7.56
CA LEU A 112 3.38 8.29 6.19
C LEU A 112 2.38 8.86 5.18
N GLN A 113 1.07 8.77 5.41
CA GLN A 113 0.07 9.33 4.50
C GLN A 113 0.05 10.87 4.48
N SER A 114 0.58 11.52 5.51
CA SER A 114 0.72 12.98 5.55
C SER A 114 1.56 13.52 4.38
N LYS A 115 1.16 14.67 3.83
CA LYS A 115 1.97 15.42 2.84
C LYS A 115 3.28 15.93 3.44
N ASN A 116 3.27 16.24 4.74
CA ASN A 116 4.43 16.71 5.48
C ASN A 116 4.91 15.60 6.43
N LEU A 117 6.05 14.99 6.12
CA LEU A 117 6.64 13.94 6.93
C LEU A 117 7.28 14.49 8.22
N GLY A 118 7.46 15.81 8.32
CA GLY A 118 8.22 16.47 9.38
C GLY A 118 9.72 16.34 9.17
N GLU A 119 10.48 16.59 10.24
CA GLU A 119 11.93 16.54 10.24
C GLU A 119 12.44 15.10 10.10
N GLU A 120 13.42 14.90 9.21
CA GLU A 120 14.04 13.60 8.97
C GLU A 120 14.65 13.00 10.25
N MET A 121 15.18 13.86 11.13
CA MET A 121 15.73 13.50 12.45
C MET A 121 14.76 12.72 13.34
N LEU A 122 13.46 13.04 13.28
CA LEU A 122 12.45 12.34 14.08
C LEU A 122 12.29 10.89 13.62
N TRP A 123 12.39 10.63 12.31
CA TRP A 123 12.27 9.28 11.75
C TRP A 123 13.44 8.39 12.15
N TYR A 124 14.67 8.91 12.14
CA TYR A 124 15.83 8.18 12.66
C TYR A 124 15.64 7.77 14.12
N ARG A 125 15.21 8.73 14.95
CA ARG A 125 14.95 8.50 16.37
C ARG A 125 13.86 7.46 16.61
N TRP A 126 12.75 7.54 15.87
CA TRP A 126 11.66 6.57 15.97
C TRP A 126 12.12 5.18 15.55
N MET A 127 12.80 5.03 14.41
CA MET A 127 13.28 3.71 13.98
C MET A 127 14.25 3.09 14.97
N PHE A 128 15.16 3.88 15.54
CA PHE A 128 16.05 3.38 16.58
C PHE A 128 15.29 2.92 17.83
N GLN A 129 14.35 3.72 18.33
CA GLN A 129 13.50 3.37 19.47
C GLN A 129 12.67 2.10 19.20
N LEU A 130 12.18 1.92 17.97
CA LEU A 130 11.44 0.72 17.58
C LEU A 130 12.34 -0.52 17.57
N ILE A 131 13.53 -0.44 16.99
CA ILE A 131 14.50 -1.54 16.98
C ILE A 131 14.90 -1.91 18.42
N GLN A 132 15.12 -0.93 19.31
CA GLN A 132 15.42 -1.20 20.72
C GLN A 132 14.30 -1.94 21.45
N GLN A 133 13.04 -1.60 21.18
CA GLN A 133 11.89 -2.31 21.75
C GLN A 133 11.88 -3.78 21.29
N LEU A 134 12.15 -4.04 20.01
CA LEU A 134 12.24 -5.42 19.49
C LEU A 134 13.42 -6.19 20.08
N MET A 135 14.59 -5.57 20.19
CA MET A 135 15.74 -6.18 20.88
C MET A 135 15.40 -6.55 22.33
N HIS A 136 14.64 -5.71 23.03
CA HIS A 136 14.21 -5.99 24.39
C HIS A 136 13.29 -7.21 24.46
N LEU A 137 12.29 -7.31 23.56
CA LEU A 137 11.44 -8.51 23.46
C LEU A 137 12.28 -9.76 23.18
N HIS A 138 13.16 -9.69 22.16
CA HIS A 138 13.93 -10.86 21.71
C HIS A 138 14.94 -11.36 22.75
N ARG A 139 15.43 -10.49 23.64
CA ARG A 139 16.29 -10.86 24.77
C ARG A 139 15.56 -11.62 25.89
N HIS A 140 14.25 -11.44 25.98
CA HIS A 140 13.36 -12.17 26.89
C HIS A 140 12.65 -13.32 26.17
N ASP A 141 13.19 -13.76 25.03
CA ASP A 141 12.63 -14.83 24.18
C ASP A 141 11.17 -14.59 23.74
N CYS A 142 10.73 -13.34 23.76
CA CYS A 142 9.42 -12.91 23.27
C CYS A 142 9.56 -12.34 21.85
N PHE A 143 8.47 -12.37 21.09
CA PHE A 143 8.35 -11.68 19.79
C PHE A 143 6.94 -11.09 19.65
N HIS A 144 6.82 -10.03 18.86
CA HIS A 144 5.56 -9.29 18.72
C HIS A 144 4.56 -10.00 17.80
N GLY A 145 5.04 -10.62 16.72
CA GLY A 145 4.26 -11.46 15.81
C GLY A 145 3.40 -10.71 14.79
N HIS A 146 3.12 -9.43 15.01
CA HIS A 146 2.27 -8.62 14.11
C HIS A 146 2.73 -7.16 13.97
N ILE A 147 3.97 -6.95 13.51
CA ILE A 147 4.51 -5.60 13.31
C ILE A 147 4.07 -5.06 11.95
N THR A 148 3.33 -3.94 11.98
CA THR A 148 2.87 -3.21 10.79
C THR A 148 2.94 -1.71 11.05
N PRO A 149 2.92 -0.85 10.02
CA PRO A 149 2.85 0.59 10.21
C PRO A 149 1.69 1.08 11.09
N ASP A 150 0.58 0.33 11.16
CA ASP A 150 -0.59 0.65 11.99
C ASP A 150 -0.40 0.30 13.48
N ASN A 151 0.45 -0.68 13.80
CA ASN A 151 0.75 -1.13 15.17
C ASN A 151 1.97 -0.42 15.77
N VAL A 152 2.47 0.62 15.10
CA VAL A 152 3.58 1.45 15.57
C VAL A 152 3.04 2.86 15.79
N MET A 153 2.81 3.21 17.05
CA MET A 153 2.14 4.45 17.44
C MET A 153 3.15 5.54 17.80
N ILE A 154 2.82 6.78 17.50
CA ILE A 154 3.58 7.97 17.87
C ILE A 154 2.82 8.70 18.97
N ASP A 155 3.50 8.99 20.08
CA ASP A 155 2.99 9.84 21.15
C ASP A 155 4.14 10.61 21.83
N ASN A 156 3.98 11.92 22.01
CA ASN A 156 4.99 12.80 22.61
C ASN A 156 6.41 12.62 22.01
N ASP A 157 6.52 12.63 20.67
CA ASP A 157 7.76 12.44 19.90
C ASP A 157 8.51 11.11 20.14
N ALA A 158 7.85 10.15 20.78
CA ALA A 158 8.35 8.80 20.93
C ALA A 158 7.48 7.81 20.14
N VAL A 159 8.09 6.70 19.76
CA VAL A 159 7.38 5.60 19.10
C VAL A 159 7.18 4.45 20.06
N TYR A 160 6.02 3.81 19.97
CA TYR A 160 5.63 2.68 20.80
C TYR A 160 5.11 1.55 19.93
N LEU A 161 5.65 0.36 20.18
CA LEU A 161 5.11 -0.87 19.64
C LEU A 161 3.89 -1.28 20.47
N VAL A 162 2.74 -1.46 19.82
CA VAL A 162 1.47 -1.77 20.49
C VAL A 162 0.78 -2.97 19.87
N ASP A 163 -0.18 -3.52 20.62
CA ASP A 163 -1.04 -4.61 20.16
C ASP A 163 -0.24 -5.85 19.72
N ALA A 164 0.68 -6.30 20.59
CA ALA A 164 1.39 -7.56 20.42
C ALA A 164 0.36 -8.69 20.26
N ASP A 165 0.45 -9.38 19.15
CA ASP A 165 -0.56 -10.35 18.74
C ASP A 165 0.15 -11.59 18.20
N CYS A 166 0.66 -12.42 19.13
CA CYS A 166 1.21 -13.74 18.82
C CYS A 166 0.13 -14.71 18.30
N SER A 167 -1.14 -14.28 18.21
CA SER A 167 -2.27 -15.07 17.75
C SER A 167 -2.26 -15.41 16.25
N VAL A 168 -1.12 -15.22 15.56
CA VAL A 168 -0.93 -15.63 14.16
C VAL A 168 -1.36 -17.07 13.92
N ARG A 169 -1.20 -17.97 14.91
CA ARG A 169 -1.72 -19.35 14.84
C ARG A 169 -3.25 -19.47 14.81
N SER A 170 -3.98 -18.55 15.46
CA SER A 170 -5.45 -18.50 15.40
C SER A 170 -5.98 -17.83 14.12
N LEU A 171 -5.20 -16.89 13.56
CA LEU A 171 -5.54 -16.14 12.36
C LEU A 171 -5.21 -16.88 11.05
N GLN A 172 -4.43 -17.97 11.08
CA GLN A 172 -4.17 -18.83 9.91
C GLN A 172 -5.45 -19.30 9.18
N GLN A 173 -6.62 -19.24 9.83
CA GLN A 173 -7.92 -19.55 9.22
C GLN A 173 -8.66 -18.35 8.59
N ARG A 174 -8.22 -17.10 8.77
CA ARG A 174 -8.93 -15.90 8.33
C ARG A 174 -8.02 -15.01 7.48
N ARG A 175 -8.25 -15.04 6.16
CA ARG A 175 -7.73 -14.17 5.07
C ARG A 175 -6.28 -13.69 5.20
N GLN A 176 -5.44 -14.06 4.23
CA GLN A 176 -4.02 -13.70 4.14
C GLN A 176 -3.82 -12.17 4.04
N PRO A 177 -3.32 -11.49 5.07
CA PRO A 177 -2.93 -10.09 4.95
C PRO A 177 -1.52 -10.04 4.32
N LEU A 178 -1.29 -9.11 3.39
CA LEU A 178 0.01 -8.86 2.75
C LEU A 178 1.15 -8.49 3.74
N CYS A 179 0.85 -8.37 5.04
CA CYS A 179 1.79 -7.94 6.07
C CYS A 179 2.40 -9.08 6.91
N TRP A 180 2.12 -10.35 6.60
CA TRP A 180 2.66 -11.47 7.36
C TRP A 180 3.95 -12.02 6.75
N ALA A 181 4.86 -12.45 7.64
CA ALA A 181 6.05 -13.18 7.22
C ALA A 181 5.66 -14.49 6.51
N PRO A 182 6.29 -14.85 5.37
CA PRO A 182 5.87 -16.01 4.56
C PRO A 182 5.77 -17.34 5.32
N GLU A 183 6.64 -17.57 6.31
CA GLU A 183 6.64 -18.78 7.12
C GLU A 183 5.40 -18.93 8.04
N LEU A 184 4.72 -17.81 8.35
CA LEU A 184 3.45 -17.83 9.07
C LEU A 184 2.32 -18.44 8.25
N MET A 185 2.49 -18.51 6.92
CA MET A 185 1.52 -19.10 6.00
C MET A 185 1.65 -20.62 5.90
N ILE A 186 2.74 -21.19 6.43
CA ILE A 186 3.01 -22.62 6.41
C ILE A 186 2.52 -23.20 7.73
N ALA A 187 1.51 -24.09 7.66
CA ALA A 187 0.95 -24.76 8.83
C ALA A 187 2.04 -25.52 9.60
N ASN A 188 1.98 -25.47 10.94
CA ASN A 188 2.91 -26.12 11.87
C ASN A 188 4.36 -25.63 11.83
N THR A 189 4.64 -24.44 11.27
CA THR A 189 5.96 -23.84 11.41
C THR A 189 6.18 -23.33 12.84
N GLU A 190 7.34 -23.65 13.40
CA GLU A 190 7.77 -23.08 14.68
C GLU A 190 7.92 -21.57 14.54
N LEU A 191 7.35 -20.80 15.47
CA LEU A 191 7.41 -19.35 15.41
C LEU A 191 8.83 -18.91 15.77
N GLN A 192 9.37 -17.97 14.99
CA GLN A 192 10.74 -17.49 15.15
C GLN A 192 10.76 -15.97 15.26
N ARG A 193 11.76 -15.44 15.97
CA ARG A 193 12.02 -13.99 16.09
C ARG A 193 12.23 -13.27 14.75
N SER A 194 12.58 -14.01 13.70
CA SER A 194 12.72 -13.53 12.32
C SER A 194 11.40 -13.00 11.72
N ILE A 195 10.24 -13.35 12.29
CA ILE A 195 8.93 -12.80 11.92
C ILE A 195 8.88 -11.29 12.21
N ASP A 196 9.38 -10.87 13.37
CA ASP A 196 9.43 -9.45 13.74
C ASP A 196 10.39 -8.66 12.85
N VAL A 197 11.49 -9.29 12.42
CA VAL A 197 12.44 -8.68 11.48
C VAL A 197 11.77 -8.42 10.13
N TYR A 198 10.96 -9.37 9.66
CA TYR A 198 10.13 -9.17 8.47
C TYR A 198 9.12 -8.05 8.67
N GLY A 199 8.36 -8.04 9.75
CA GLY A 199 7.38 -6.98 10.01
C GLY A 199 8.01 -5.58 10.18
N LEU A 200 9.20 -5.50 10.79
CA LEU A 200 9.98 -4.26 10.87
C LEU A 200 10.36 -3.73 9.48
N SER A 201 10.66 -4.62 8.52
CA SER A 201 10.97 -4.22 7.15
C SER A 201 9.79 -3.52 6.47
N LEU A 202 8.55 -3.93 6.77
CA LEU A 202 7.33 -3.33 6.24
C LEU A 202 7.09 -1.92 6.78
N VAL A 203 7.65 -1.62 7.96
CA VAL A 203 7.67 -0.27 8.54
C VAL A 203 8.79 0.55 7.91
N LEU A 204 9.99 -0.03 7.79
CA LEU A 204 11.19 0.67 7.34
C LEU A 204 11.18 0.98 5.83
N GLU A 205 10.67 0.10 4.99
CA GLU A 205 10.63 0.25 3.54
C GLU A 205 9.92 1.53 3.06
N PRO A 206 8.66 1.82 3.45
CA PRO A 206 7.98 3.03 2.98
C PRO A 206 8.64 4.31 3.52
N ILE A 207 9.24 4.26 4.72
CA ILE A 207 10.01 5.37 5.28
C ILE A 207 11.26 5.61 4.43
N ALA A 208 12.04 4.56 4.17
CA ALA A 208 13.26 4.63 3.38
C ALA A 208 13.00 5.13 1.95
N LYS A 209 11.90 4.68 1.33
CA LYS A 209 11.49 5.17 0.00
C LYS A 209 11.14 6.66 0.02
N ARG A 210 10.35 7.10 1.00
CA ARG A 210 9.91 8.50 1.08
C ARG A 210 11.02 9.48 1.44
N LEU A 211 11.91 9.09 2.36
CA LEU A 211 13.05 9.89 2.79
C LEU A 211 14.30 9.67 1.92
N LYS A 212 14.19 8.82 0.89
CA LYS A 212 15.26 8.50 -0.07
C LYS A 212 16.52 7.90 0.59
N TRP A 213 16.34 7.09 1.62
CA TRP A 213 17.39 6.34 2.33
C TRP A 213 17.86 5.12 1.52
N LYS A 214 18.50 5.36 0.37
CA LYS A 214 18.85 4.31 -0.59
C LYS A 214 19.78 3.23 -0.01
N ASP A 215 20.68 3.61 0.89
CA ASP A 215 21.64 2.68 1.49
C ASP A 215 21.00 1.63 2.42
N LEU A 216 19.75 1.87 2.84
CA LEU A 216 18.99 0.88 3.60
C LEU A 216 18.26 -0.14 2.73
N PHE A 217 18.14 0.04 1.41
CA PHE A 217 17.37 -0.87 0.56
C PHE A 217 17.93 -2.30 0.55
N GLY A 218 19.26 -2.45 0.62
CA GLY A 218 19.88 -3.77 0.77
C GLY A 218 19.47 -4.46 2.08
N LEU A 219 19.54 -3.74 3.20
CA LEU A 219 19.12 -4.26 4.51
C LEU A 219 17.62 -4.61 4.53
N VAL A 220 16.77 -3.72 4.02
CA VAL A 220 15.32 -3.95 3.94
C VAL A 220 15.00 -5.19 3.10
N SER A 221 15.66 -5.36 1.96
CA SER A 221 15.48 -6.53 1.08
C SER A 221 15.87 -7.83 1.79
N GLU A 222 17.01 -7.86 2.50
CA GLU A 222 17.42 -9.02 3.30
C GLU A 222 16.41 -9.34 4.42
N MET A 223 15.86 -8.33 5.08
CA MET A 223 14.82 -8.49 6.11
C MET A 223 13.49 -9.03 5.53
N GLN A 224 13.19 -8.74 4.26
CA GLN A 224 12.01 -9.21 3.53
C GLN A 224 12.17 -10.61 2.93
N SER A 225 13.32 -11.27 3.12
CA SER A 225 13.58 -12.60 2.56
C SER A 225 12.48 -13.59 2.95
N ALA A 226 12.04 -14.40 1.98
CA ALA A 226 11.08 -15.48 2.21
C ALA A 226 11.64 -16.58 3.13
N HIS A 227 12.96 -16.70 3.22
CA HIS A 227 13.61 -17.67 4.09
C HIS A 227 13.99 -17.02 5.43
N PRO A 228 13.41 -17.45 6.57
CA PRO A 228 13.64 -16.81 7.86
C PRO A 228 15.12 -16.84 8.29
N ASN A 229 15.86 -17.88 7.91
CA ASN A 229 17.29 -18.03 8.23
C ASN A 229 18.22 -17.08 7.45
N VAL A 230 17.72 -16.45 6.39
CA VAL A 230 18.48 -15.46 5.60
C VAL A 230 18.34 -14.06 6.19
N ARG A 231 17.28 -13.82 6.98
CA ARG A 231 17.04 -12.51 7.58
C ARG A 231 18.11 -12.21 8.64
N PRO A 232 18.60 -10.96 8.74
CA PRO A 232 19.52 -10.57 9.78
C PRO A 232 18.87 -10.70 11.16
N SER A 233 19.68 -10.92 12.21
CA SER A 233 19.19 -10.80 13.59
C SER A 233 18.83 -9.35 13.90
N ILE A 234 17.99 -9.12 14.92
CA ILE A 234 17.63 -7.75 15.31
C ILE A 234 18.86 -6.93 15.76
N ASP A 235 19.87 -7.58 16.37
CA ASP A 235 21.14 -6.93 16.70
C ASP A 235 21.93 -6.52 15.45
N GLU A 236 21.90 -7.32 14.38
CA GLU A 236 22.52 -6.97 13.10
C GLU A 236 21.79 -5.80 12.42
N VAL A 237 20.45 -5.82 12.45
CA VAL A 237 19.63 -4.70 11.96
C VAL A 237 20.01 -3.41 12.69
N MET A 238 20.13 -3.45 14.03
CA MET A 238 20.55 -2.29 14.81
C MET A 238 21.93 -1.77 14.39
N ARG A 239 22.94 -2.65 14.31
CA ARG A 239 24.31 -2.26 13.92
C ARG A 239 24.36 -1.62 12.53
N ARG A 240 23.64 -2.18 11.56
CA ARG A 240 23.60 -1.64 10.20
C ARG A 240 22.82 -0.33 10.13
N PHE A 241 21.73 -0.20 10.86
CA PHE A 241 20.95 1.03 10.96
C PHE A 241 21.76 2.16 11.64
N GLU A 242 22.48 1.87 12.72
CA GLU A 242 23.41 2.81 13.37
C GLU A 242 24.51 3.29 12.42
N ARG A 243 25.09 2.35 11.64
CA ARG A 243 26.09 2.69 10.62
C ARG A 243 25.51 3.62 9.56
N PHE A 244 24.31 3.32 9.07
CA PHE A 244 23.60 4.17 8.12
C PHE A 244 23.42 5.59 8.67
N CYS A 245 22.85 5.73 9.88
CA CYS A 245 22.65 7.02 10.52
C CYS A 245 23.96 7.82 10.60
N ARG A 246 25.06 7.19 11.03
CA ARG A 246 26.37 7.84 11.13
C ARG A 246 26.87 8.36 9.78
N MET A 247 26.79 7.56 8.71
CA MET A 247 27.23 7.97 7.38
C MET A 247 26.39 9.15 6.86
N THR A 248 25.06 9.09 7.05
CA THR A 248 24.17 10.17 6.61
C THR A 248 24.40 11.49 7.35
N PHE A 249 24.81 11.43 8.63
CA PHE A 249 25.19 12.62 9.40
C PHE A 249 26.55 13.19 8.97
N GLU A 250 27.50 12.34 8.60
CA GLU A 250 28.83 12.74 8.15
C GLU A 250 28.80 13.37 6.75
N GLU A 251 27.97 12.85 5.83
CA GLU A 251 27.94 13.29 4.42
C GLU A 251 27.19 14.62 4.20
N ASN A 252 26.11 14.88 4.95
CA ASN A 252 25.21 15.98 4.60
C ASN A 252 25.65 17.37 5.08
N GLN A 253 26.75 17.51 5.85
CA GLN A 253 27.20 18.79 6.44
C GLN A 253 26.04 19.68 6.93
N LEU A 254 24.95 19.08 7.45
CA LEU A 254 23.74 19.82 7.80
C LEU A 254 24.15 20.90 8.80
N GLU A 255 23.83 22.17 8.49
CA GLU A 255 24.04 23.29 9.41
C GLU A 255 23.56 22.86 10.79
N GLU A 256 24.47 22.98 11.76
CA GLU A 256 24.32 22.39 13.10
C GLU A 256 22.92 22.67 13.66
N PRO A 257 22.05 21.65 13.80
CA PRO A 257 20.88 21.81 14.64
C PRO A 257 21.41 22.17 16.03
N SER A 258 20.81 23.19 16.67
CA SER A 258 21.31 23.80 17.91
C SER A 258 22.04 22.79 18.80
N GLY A 259 23.30 23.08 19.16
CA GLY A 259 24.26 22.10 19.67
C GLY A 259 23.77 21.19 20.81
N GLN A 260 22.68 21.54 21.50
CA GLN A 260 22.03 20.70 22.49
C GLN A 260 21.31 19.47 21.91
N GLN A 261 20.61 19.55 20.78
CA GLN A 261 19.86 18.41 20.21
C GLN A 261 20.80 17.36 19.59
N GLN A 262 21.89 17.82 18.96
CA GLN A 262 22.94 16.95 18.45
C GLN A 262 23.72 16.32 19.60
N LEU A 263 24.03 17.08 20.65
CA LEU A 263 24.70 16.57 21.84
C LEU A 263 23.81 15.57 22.58
N ASP A 264 22.50 15.79 22.70
CA ASP A 264 21.57 14.84 23.33
C ASP A 264 21.45 13.56 22.50
N THR A 265 21.42 13.66 21.16
CA THR A 265 21.36 12.49 20.27
C THR A 265 22.69 11.72 20.25
N LEU A 266 23.83 12.41 20.22
CA LEU A 266 25.17 11.81 20.25
C LEU A 266 25.54 11.29 21.65
N GLN A 267 25.15 11.97 22.73
CA GLN A 267 25.31 11.48 24.10
C GLN A 267 24.38 10.28 24.37
N TRP A 268 23.19 10.27 23.77
CA TRP A 268 22.30 9.11 23.80
C TRP A 268 22.86 7.92 23.01
N LEU A 269 23.44 8.15 21.82
CA LEU A 269 24.17 7.12 21.06
C LEU A 269 25.46 6.65 21.76
N LYS A 270 26.12 7.52 22.55
CA LYS A 270 27.32 7.19 23.35
C LYS A 270 26.98 6.50 24.68
N GLY A 271 25.78 6.71 25.22
CA GLY A 271 25.33 6.15 26.50
C GLY A 271 24.99 4.66 26.46
N THR A 272 25.00 4.02 25.30
CA THR A 272 24.59 2.63 25.08
C THR A 272 25.77 1.66 24.82
N GLN A 273 27.02 2.13 24.80
CA GLN A 273 28.21 1.27 24.70
C GLN A 273 28.93 1.16 26.04
N THR A 274 28.97 -0.04 26.63
CA THR A 274 29.95 -0.41 27.65
C THR A 274 31.35 -0.39 27.02
N LEU A 275 32.07 0.72 27.17
CA LEU A 275 33.41 0.95 26.61
C LEU A 275 34.53 0.42 27.53
N SER A 276 35.57 -0.13 26.91
CA SER A 276 36.74 -0.73 27.56
C SER A 276 37.63 0.31 28.28
N ALA A 277 38.27 -0.13 29.36
CA ALA A 277 39.05 0.69 30.29
C ALA A 277 40.23 1.46 29.64
N ASP A 278 40.69 1.03 28.47
CA ASP A 278 41.84 1.65 27.79
C ASP A 278 41.46 2.96 27.09
N LEU A 279 40.21 3.14 26.66
CA LEU A 279 39.75 4.39 26.05
C LEU A 279 39.55 5.50 27.10
N VAL A 280 39.11 5.14 28.30
CA VAL A 280 38.97 6.07 29.44
C VAL A 280 40.34 6.60 29.88
N ARG A 281 41.36 5.74 29.86
CA ARG A 281 42.74 6.13 30.20
C ARG A 281 43.34 7.11 29.18
N ASN A 282 43.10 6.89 27.89
CA ASN A 282 43.60 7.76 26.82
C ASN A 282 42.95 9.15 26.81
N ILE A 283 41.68 9.25 27.20
CA ILE A 283 40.94 10.52 27.27
C ILE A 283 41.28 11.29 28.55
N GLN A 284 41.49 10.61 29.70
CA GLN A 284 41.95 11.26 30.93
C GLN A 284 43.34 11.91 30.77
N GLN A 285 44.21 11.27 29.96
CA GLN A 285 45.51 11.83 29.57
C GLN A 285 45.34 13.11 28.72
N ALA A 286 44.46 13.07 27.71
CA ALA A 286 44.21 14.21 26.82
C ALA A 286 43.55 15.42 27.51
N VAL A 287 42.78 15.18 28.58
CA VAL A 287 42.14 16.23 29.39
C VAL A 287 43.09 16.84 30.43
N GLN A 288 44.14 16.12 30.85
CA GLN A 288 45.19 16.68 31.72
C GLN A 288 46.14 17.62 30.97
N ASP A 289 46.34 17.43 29.66
CA ASP A 289 47.25 18.24 28.85
C ASP A 289 46.70 19.62 28.45
N GLN A 290 45.41 19.92 28.71
CA GLN A 290 44.78 21.20 28.34
C GLN A 290 44.50 22.17 29.50
N LYS A 291 45.03 21.94 30.72
CA LYS A 291 44.81 22.88 31.84
C LYS A 291 46.02 23.77 32.14
N LYS A 292 46.02 24.99 31.56
CA LYS A 292 46.52 26.19 32.26
C LYS A 292 45.69 27.43 31.85
N PRO A 293 45.15 28.23 32.81
CA PRO A 293 44.04 29.14 32.54
C PRO A 293 44.45 30.62 32.45
N ALA A 294 43.62 31.43 31.77
CA ALA A 294 43.47 32.85 32.06
C ALA A 294 42.08 33.07 32.68
N ARG A 295 42.09 33.63 33.90
CA ARG A 295 40.94 34.01 34.71
C ARG A 295 40.15 35.15 34.08
N LEU A 296 38.84 35.19 34.33
CA LEU A 296 38.21 36.35 35.00
C LEU A 296 36.86 35.96 35.61
N ASP A 297 36.73 36.31 36.89
CA ASP A 297 35.60 36.11 37.78
C ASP A 297 34.37 36.94 37.39
N TYR A 298 33.17 36.48 37.76
CA TYR A 298 32.38 37.15 38.80
C TYR A 298 31.39 36.17 39.46
N GLU A 299 31.32 36.27 40.78
CA GLU A 299 30.61 35.39 41.71
C GLU A 299 29.09 35.71 41.87
N LYS A 300 28.30 34.64 42.07
CA LYS A 300 27.24 34.46 43.09
C LYS A 300 25.86 35.19 42.94
N PRO A 301 24.81 34.80 43.69
CA PRO A 301 23.97 33.62 43.42
C PRO A 301 22.45 33.92 43.47
N LEU A 302 21.63 32.94 43.08
CA LEU A 302 20.19 32.92 43.32
C LEU A 302 19.86 32.84 44.82
N ALA A 303 19.12 33.84 45.32
CA ALA A 303 18.15 33.71 46.41
C ALA A 303 17.12 34.86 46.28
N ASP A 304 15.86 34.56 46.60
CA ASP A 304 14.68 35.43 46.63
C ASP A 304 14.02 35.86 45.32
N LEU A 305 12.97 35.13 44.94
CA LEU A 305 11.81 35.68 44.23
C LEU A 305 10.51 35.15 44.86
N ALA A 306 10.19 35.70 46.02
CA ALA A 306 8.81 35.94 46.44
C ALA A 306 8.52 37.44 46.30
N GLU A 307 7.27 37.77 45.96
CA GLU A 307 6.67 39.12 46.00
C GLU A 307 7.18 40.20 45.03
N LYS A 308 6.41 40.43 43.95
CA LYS A 308 5.74 41.71 43.61
C LYS A 308 5.22 41.68 42.17
N ALA A 309 4.00 41.18 41.98
CA ALA A 309 3.22 41.50 40.78
C ALA A 309 2.70 42.94 40.92
N SER A 310 3.35 43.87 40.22
CA SER A 310 2.91 45.26 40.10
C SER A 310 1.52 45.34 39.47
N VAL A 311 0.58 45.91 40.23
CA VAL A 311 -0.79 46.30 39.84
C VAL A 311 -0.82 47.14 38.54
N SER A 312 0.30 47.75 38.12
CA SER A 312 0.36 48.54 36.89
C SER A 312 0.26 47.69 35.61
N LYS A 313 0.68 46.41 35.62
CA LYS A 313 0.62 45.55 34.42
C LYS A 313 -0.79 45.03 34.17
N ILE A 314 -1.58 44.81 35.23
CA ILE A 314 -2.97 44.37 35.12
C ILE A 314 -3.86 45.51 34.60
N LEU A 315 -3.63 46.75 35.06
CA LEU A 315 -4.36 47.92 34.57
C LEU A 315 -4.07 48.24 33.10
N PHE A 316 -2.85 47.99 32.62
CA PHE A 316 -2.50 48.19 31.21
C PHE A 316 -3.18 47.18 30.28
N VAL A 317 -3.28 45.91 30.70
CA VAL A 317 -4.00 44.88 29.94
C VAL A 317 -5.51 45.15 29.91
N LEU A 318 -6.09 45.59 31.03
CA LEU A 318 -7.51 45.97 31.10
C LEU A 318 -7.83 47.21 30.25
N ALA A 319 -6.92 48.18 30.16
CA ALA A 319 -7.08 49.36 29.30
C ALA A 319 -7.04 48.98 27.81
N ILE A 320 -6.14 48.09 27.40
CA ILE A 320 -6.10 47.57 26.02
C ILE A 320 -7.40 46.80 25.69
N PHE A 321 -7.91 46.01 26.65
CA PHE A 321 -9.15 45.27 26.47
C PHE A 321 -10.37 46.19 26.34
N ALA A 322 -10.43 47.27 27.13
CA ALA A 322 -11.51 48.25 27.07
C ALA A 322 -11.50 49.07 25.76
N VAL A 323 -10.31 49.44 25.27
CA VAL A 323 -10.16 50.13 23.97
C VAL A 323 -10.54 49.20 22.82
N GLY A 324 -10.17 47.91 22.89
CA GLY A 324 -10.59 46.90 21.92
C GLY A 324 -12.12 46.69 21.90
N LEU A 325 -12.75 46.63 23.06
CA LEU A 325 -14.22 46.50 23.19
C LEU A 325 -14.97 47.76 22.70
N TRP A 326 -14.43 48.95 22.94
CA TRP A 326 -15.03 50.19 22.44
C TRP A 326 -14.93 50.29 20.92
N TRP A 327 -13.76 49.99 20.34
CA TRP A 327 -13.56 49.99 18.90
C TRP A 327 -14.40 48.93 18.17
N PHE A 328 -14.59 47.75 18.77
CA PHE A 328 -15.49 46.70 18.25
C PHE A 328 -16.96 47.13 18.28
N ARG A 329 -17.36 47.97 19.24
CA ARG A 329 -18.74 48.44 19.39
C ARG A 329 -19.08 49.63 18.49
N THR A 330 -18.10 50.43 18.10
CA THR A 330 -18.31 51.59 17.21
C THR A 330 -17.97 51.32 15.75
N SER A 331 -17.33 50.18 15.45
CA SER A 331 -16.91 49.81 14.09
C SER A 331 -17.77 48.72 13.45
N THR A 332 -18.97 48.43 13.97
CA THR A 332 -20.00 47.76 13.18
C THR A 332 -20.63 48.81 12.27
N PRO A 333 -20.24 48.92 10.99
CA PRO A 333 -20.99 49.75 10.05
C PRO A 333 -22.45 49.29 10.10
N GLU A 334 -23.39 50.23 10.00
CA GLU A 334 -24.78 49.93 9.69
C GLU A 334 -24.77 49.11 8.39
N SER A 335 -24.77 47.78 8.54
CA SER A 335 -24.88 46.85 7.44
C SER A 335 -26.16 47.22 6.71
N GLY A 336 -26.04 47.62 5.45
CA GLY A 336 -27.18 47.95 4.60
C GLY A 336 -28.27 46.89 4.75
N GLN A 337 -29.53 47.31 4.75
CA GLN A 337 -30.71 46.47 4.94
C GLN A 337 -30.72 45.24 4.00
N GLY A 338 -29.99 44.18 4.37
CA GLY A 338 -30.02 42.90 3.68
C GLY A 338 -31.35 42.22 3.97
N PHE A 339 -31.88 41.49 2.98
CA PHE A 339 -33.10 40.73 3.18
C PHE A 339 -32.91 39.68 4.30
N SER A 340 -33.99 39.40 5.02
CA SER A 340 -34.03 38.27 5.95
C SER A 340 -33.91 36.94 5.19
N THR A 341 -33.42 35.88 5.85
CA THR A 341 -33.33 34.53 5.26
C THR A 341 -34.68 34.04 4.72
N HIS A 342 -35.78 34.41 5.37
CA HIS A 342 -37.13 34.05 4.93
C HIS A 342 -37.55 34.78 3.65
N GLN A 343 -37.18 36.05 3.50
CA GLN A 343 -37.43 36.82 2.28
C GLN A 343 -36.62 36.24 1.10
N TYR A 344 -35.33 35.94 1.31
CA TYR A 344 -34.53 35.28 0.28
C TYR A 344 -35.12 33.93 -0.13
N ARG A 345 -35.54 33.11 0.84
CA ARG A 345 -36.18 31.82 0.57
C ARG A 345 -37.45 31.99 -0.27
N THR A 346 -38.29 32.97 0.06
CA THR A 346 -39.53 33.26 -0.68
C THR A 346 -39.26 33.71 -2.13
N LEU A 347 -38.26 34.59 -2.32
CA LEU A 347 -37.87 35.07 -3.66
C LEU A 347 -37.27 33.94 -4.50
N TRP A 348 -36.36 33.15 -3.92
CA TRP A 348 -35.70 32.03 -4.58
C TRP A 348 -36.68 30.92 -4.97
N GLN A 349 -37.51 30.48 -4.02
CA GLN A 349 -38.47 29.40 -4.24
C GLN A 349 -39.65 29.79 -5.14
N SER A 350 -39.82 31.08 -5.47
CA SER A 350 -40.89 31.52 -6.36
C SER A 350 -40.78 30.98 -7.79
N GLY A 351 -39.59 30.55 -8.22
CA GLY A 351 -39.32 30.11 -9.60
C GLY A 351 -39.38 31.23 -10.65
N VAL A 352 -39.74 32.45 -10.25
CA VAL A 352 -39.83 33.61 -11.13
C VAL A 352 -38.41 34.16 -11.35
N ARG A 353 -37.97 34.16 -12.61
CA ARG A 353 -36.59 34.52 -12.99
C ARG A 353 -36.10 35.84 -12.39
N SER A 354 -36.90 36.91 -12.44
CA SER A 354 -36.51 38.22 -11.89
C SER A 354 -36.28 38.19 -10.38
N ARG A 355 -37.14 37.49 -9.63
CA ARG A 355 -37.00 37.34 -8.16
C ARG A 355 -35.80 36.48 -7.78
N MET A 356 -35.58 35.38 -8.51
CA MET A 356 -34.41 34.55 -8.30
C MET A 356 -33.11 35.29 -8.65
N GLN A 357 -33.13 36.13 -9.69
CA GLN A 357 -31.98 36.95 -10.08
C GLN A 357 -31.56 37.91 -8.96
N GLU A 358 -32.51 38.49 -8.21
CA GLU A 358 -32.19 39.33 -7.04
C GLU A 358 -31.40 38.56 -5.98
N VAL A 359 -31.83 37.33 -5.64
CA VAL A 359 -31.13 36.47 -4.69
C VAL A 359 -29.75 36.04 -5.22
N ALA A 360 -29.66 35.70 -6.51
CA ALA A 360 -28.42 35.30 -7.16
C ALA A 360 -27.39 36.43 -7.18
N LEU A 361 -27.82 37.67 -7.48
CA LEU A 361 -26.95 38.84 -7.44
C LEU A 361 -26.48 39.14 -6.01
N ALA A 362 -27.34 38.95 -5.00
CA ALA A 362 -26.95 39.09 -3.60
C ALA A 362 -25.90 38.04 -3.21
N ALA A 363 -26.11 36.77 -3.53
CA ALA A 363 -25.20 35.67 -3.20
C ALA A 363 -23.78 35.85 -3.79
N VAL A 364 -23.69 36.49 -4.95
CA VAL A 364 -22.42 36.72 -5.66
C VAL A 364 -21.68 37.98 -5.16
N ARG A 365 -22.32 38.86 -4.40
CA ARG A 365 -21.64 39.97 -3.71
C ARG A 365 -20.91 39.45 -2.47
N ASP A 366 -19.76 40.06 -2.13
CA ASP A 366 -18.89 39.55 -1.06
C ASP A 366 -19.58 39.50 0.32
N ASP A 367 -20.63 40.31 0.54
CA ASP A 367 -21.25 40.60 1.84
C ASP A 367 -22.49 39.78 2.21
N ASP A 368 -23.11 39.00 1.30
CA ASP A 368 -24.37 38.29 1.60
C ASP A 368 -24.25 36.75 1.71
N GLU A 369 -23.77 36.30 2.88
CA GLU A 369 -23.62 34.87 3.19
C GLU A 369 -24.97 34.14 3.27
N LYS A 370 -26.06 34.82 3.64
CA LYS A 370 -27.38 34.20 3.80
C LYS A 370 -27.95 33.78 2.46
N ALA A 371 -27.84 34.64 1.44
CA ALA A 371 -28.25 34.31 0.08
C ALA A 371 -27.41 33.15 -0.48
N ARG A 372 -26.09 33.12 -0.23
CA ARG A 372 -25.20 32.01 -0.62
C ARG A 372 -25.64 30.69 -0.01
N MET A 373 -25.76 30.63 1.32
CA MET A 373 -26.13 29.39 2.02
C MET A 373 -27.49 28.86 1.54
N LEU A 374 -28.46 29.74 1.27
CA LEU A 374 -29.76 29.34 0.74
C LEU A 374 -29.64 28.64 -0.62
N ILE A 375 -28.88 29.22 -1.57
CA ILE A 375 -28.71 28.65 -2.91
C ILE A 375 -27.96 27.32 -2.82
N VAL A 376 -26.92 27.24 -1.99
CA VAL A 376 -26.17 25.99 -1.78
C VAL A 376 -27.06 24.91 -1.19
N GLU A 377 -27.83 25.22 -0.14
CA GLU A 377 -28.77 24.29 0.50
C GLU A 377 -29.81 23.75 -0.50
N ASP A 378 -30.44 24.65 -1.26
CA ASP A 378 -31.46 24.30 -2.27
C ASP A 378 -30.88 23.43 -3.40
N THR A 379 -29.65 23.73 -3.82
CA THR A 379 -28.94 22.95 -4.84
C THR A 379 -28.58 21.54 -4.34
N LEU A 380 -28.12 21.43 -3.09
CA LEU A 380 -27.76 20.14 -2.49
C LEU A 380 -28.98 19.24 -2.29
N GLN A 381 -30.16 19.83 -2.08
CA GLN A 381 -31.45 19.12 -2.08
C GLN A 381 -31.84 18.58 -3.48
N GLY A 382 -31.16 19.01 -4.55
CA GLY A 382 -31.35 18.51 -5.91
C GLY A 382 -32.49 19.17 -6.66
N GLU A 383 -33.01 20.30 -6.18
CA GLU A 383 -34.07 21.06 -6.83
C GLU A 383 -33.56 21.71 -8.12
N ALA A 384 -34.19 21.40 -9.26
CA ALA A 384 -33.82 22.00 -10.53
C ALA A 384 -34.47 23.39 -10.68
N ARG A 385 -33.67 24.45 -10.65
CA ARG A 385 -34.15 25.84 -10.76
C ARG A 385 -33.94 26.42 -12.17
N PRO A 386 -34.92 27.14 -12.74
CA PRO A 386 -34.77 27.75 -14.07
C PRO A 386 -33.57 28.70 -14.17
N GLY A 387 -32.69 28.49 -15.15
CA GLY A 387 -31.50 29.31 -15.37
C GLY A 387 -30.36 29.06 -14.38
N VAL A 388 -30.45 28.03 -13.54
CA VAL A 388 -29.40 27.62 -12.59
C VAL A 388 -28.80 26.31 -13.06
N GLN A 389 -27.47 26.25 -13.16
CA GLN A 389 -26.74 25.02 -13.44
C GLN A 389 -26.66 24.16 -12.17
N SER A 390 -27.81 23.59 -11.79
CA SER A 390 -28.00 22.94 -10.48
C SER A 390 -27.06 21.74 -10.32
N GLN A 391 -26.81 20.96 -11.38
CA GLN A 391 -25.84 19.87 -11.35
C GLN A 391 -24.40 20.34 -11.10
N PHE A 392 -24.01 21.48 -11.70
CA PHE A 392 -22.68 22.06 -11.53
C PHE A 392 -22.46 22.47 -10.08
N LEU A 393 -23.41 23.25 -9.54
CA LEU A 393 -23.35 23.71 -8.16
C LEU A 393 -23.42 22.53 -7.17
N LYS A 394 -24.25 21.51 -7.45
CA LYS A 394 -24.36 20.31 -6.61
C LYS A 394 -23.03 19.54 -6.56
N PHE A 395 -22.34 19.42 -7.69
CA PHE A 395 -21.03 18.79 -7.74
C PHE A 395 -20.01 19.61 -6.96
N VAL A 396 -19.88 20.92 -7.27
CA VAL A 396 -18.88 21.79 -6.64
C VAL A 396 -19.07 21.90 -5.13
N PHE A 397 -20.30 22.02 -4.64
CA PHE A 397 -20.59 22.08 -3.20
C PHE A 397 -20.79 20.70 -2.56
N GLY A 398 -20.40 19.62 -3.25
CA GLY A 398 -20.46 18.27 -2.71
C GLY A 398 -19.55 18.09 -1.49
N GLN A 399 -19.96 17.21 -0.58
CA GLN A 399 -19.27 16.96 0.70
C GLN A 399 -17.79 16.58 0.57
N ALA A 400 -17.37 16.04 -0.57
CA ALA A 400 -16.01 15.54 -0.79
C ALA A 400 -14.92 16.63 -0.72
N TRP A 401 -15.26 17.90 -0.96
CA TRP A 401 -14.30 19.03 -0.94
C TRP A 401 -14.95 20.36 -0.54
N GLU A 402 -16.20 20.38 -0.07
CA GLU A 402 -16.87 21.62 0.33
C GLU A 402 -16.08 22.41 1.39
N GLN A 403 -15.44 21.68 2.31
CA GLN A 403 -14.62 22.24 3.40
C GLN A 403 -13.34 22.90 2.89
N ASP A 404 -12.86 22.49 1.71
CA ASP A 404 -11.63 23.03 1.10
C ASP A 404 -11.89 24.27 0.24
N LEU A 405 -13.16 24.60 -0.03
CA LEU A 405 -13.54 25.78 -0.82
C LEU A 405 -13.32 27.07 -0.03
N THR A 406 -12.43 27.93 -0.51
CA THR A 406 -12.28 29.29 0.00
C THR A 406 -13.53 30.13 -0.32
N GLN A 407 -13.75 31.23 0.39
CA GLN A 407 -14.85 32.14 0.09
C GLN A 407 -14.84 32.62 -1.38
N GLN A 408 -13.64 32.89 -1.92
CA GLN A 408 -13.48 33.28 -3.33
C GLN A 408 -13.87 32.16 -4.29
N ASP A 409 -13.56 30.90 -3.96
CA ASP A 409 -13.98 29.75 -4.76
C ASP A 409 -15.51 29.57 -4.72
N ARG A 410 -16.13 29.74 -3.55
CA ARG A 410 -17.60 29.67 -3.41
C ARG A 410 -18.30 30.73 -4.27
N ILE A 411 -17.81 31.97 -4.23
CA ILE A 411 -18.34 33.06 -5.06
C ILE A 411 -18.12 32.76 -6.55
N PHE A 412 -16.92 32.32 -6.92
CA PHE A 412 -16.59 31.98 -8.30
C PHE A 412 -17.46 30.83 -8.85
N ALA A 413 -17.68 29.79 -8.06
CA ALA A 413 -18.61 28.71 -8.39
C ALA A 413 -20.03 29.22 -8.61
N LEU A 414 -20.54 30.07 -7.71
CA LEU A 414 -21.87 30.67 -7.86
C LEU A 414 -21.96 31.55 -9.11
N LYS A 415 -20.92 32.33 -9.44
CA LYS A 415 -20.87 33.11 -10.69
C LYS A 415 -21.03 32.22 -11.92
N LEU A 416 -20.32 31.09 -11.96
CA LEU A 416 -20.39 30.14 -13.07
C LEU A 416 -21.77 29.46 -13.13
N GLY A 417 -22.25 28.91 -12.01
CA GLY A 417 -23.49 28.14 -11.98
C GLY A 417 -24.76 28.99 -12.11
N LEU A 418 -24.72 30.27 -11.72
CA LEU A 418 -25.83 31.23 -11.83
C LEU A 418 -25.72 32.14 -13.07
N GLY A 419 -24.64 32.01 -13.86
CA GLY A 419 -24.39 32.83 -15.05
C GLY A 419 -25.60 32.98 -15.99
N PRO A 420 -26.34 31.90 -16.35
CA PRO A 420 -27.53 32.02 -17.20
C PRO A 420 -28.66 32.84 -16.57
N LEU A 421 -28.74 32.90 -15.24
CA LEU A 421 -29.74 33.66 -14.49
C LEU A 421 -29.37 35.15 -14.38
N ILE A 422 -28.12 35.46 -14.03
CA ILE A 422 -27.64 36.84 -13.77
C ILE A 422 -27.12 37.58 -15.02
N GLY A 423 -26.80 36.84 -16.09
CA GLY A 423 -26.28 37.40 -17.33
C GLY A 423 -24.89 38.04 -17.20
N LYS A 424 -24.57 39.00 -18.08
CA LYS A 424 -23.27 39.70 -18.13
C LYS A 424 -23.03 40.69 -16.96
N GLN A 425 -23.91 40.72 -15.96
CA GLN A 425 -23.84 41.70 -14.87
C GLN A 425 -22.70 41.43 -13.89
N VAL A 426 -22.04 40.28 -13.99
CA VAL A 426 -20.94 39.90 -13.11
C VAL A 426 -19.72 39.54 -13.94
N ASP A 427 -18.65 40.29 -13.72
CA ASP A 427 -17.35 40.00 -14.31
C ASP A 427 -16.73 38.76 -13.62
N VAL A 428 -16.22 37.86 -14.46
CA VAL A 428 -15.53 36.63 -14.06
C VAL A 428 -14.04 36.89 -14.27
N ALA A 429 -13.49 37.81 -13.47
CA ALA A 429 -12.12 38.30 -13.64
C ALA A 429 -11.02 37.29 -13.27
N ARG A 430 -11.36 36.16 -12.65
CA ARG A 430 -10.41 35.13 -12.20
C ARG A 430 -10.22 34.06 -13.29
N PRO A 431 -8.98 33.71 -13.67
CA PRO A 431 -8.70 32.56 -14.53
C PRO A 431 -9.26 31.27 -13.94
N LEU A 432 -9.77 30.37 -14.80
CA LEU A 432 -10.34 29.10 -14.34
C LEU A 432 -9.28 28.21 -13.68
N GLU A 433 -8.05 28.21 -14.18
CA GLU A 433 -6.93 27.42 -13.65
C GLU A 433 -6.54 27.76 -12.21
N ASP A 434 -6.82 29.00 -11.77
CA ASP A 434 -6.55 29.44 -10.39
C ASP A 434 -7.63 28.97 -9.41
N ALA A 435 -8.80 28.53 -9.90
CA ALA A 435 -9.92 28.13 -9.06
C ALA A 435 -9.67 26.79 -8.36
N HIS A 436 -10.44 26.51 -7.31
CA HIS A 436 -10.40 25.20 -6.66
C HIS A 436 -10.59 24.06 -7.70
N PRO A 437 -9.81 22.96 -7.65
CA PRO A 437 -9.82 21.91 -8.68
C PRO A 437 -11.19 21.30 -8.98
N ALA A 438 -12.08 21.23 -7.99
CA ALA A 438 -13.45 20.75 -8.19
C ALA A 438 -14.28 21.66 -9.12
N ILE A 439 -14.07 22.98 -9.07
CA ILE A 439 -14.72 23.95 -9.96
C ILE A 439 -14.21 23.74 -11.38
N VAL A 440 -12.88 23.59 -11.54
CA VAL A 440 -12.24 23.32 -12.83
C VAL A 440 -12.78 22.01 -13.42
N LEU A 441 -12.82 20.94 -12.62
CA LEU A 441 -13.34 19.63 -13.01
C LEU A 441 -14.80 19.71 -13.45
N ALA A 442 -15.67 20.38 -12.68
CA ALA A 442 -17.08 20.53 -13.01
C ALA A 442 -17.30 21.37 -14.27
N THR A 443 -16.49 22.41 -14.47
CA THR A 443 -16.57 23.28 -15.66
C THR A 443 -16.19 22.50 -16.91
N ILE A 444 -15.07 21.76 -16.85
CA ILE A 444 -14.60 20.94 -17.97
C ILE A 444 -15.56 19.79 -18.23
N GLY A 445 -15.94 19.04 -17.19
CA GLY A 445 -16.88 17.92 -17.30
C GLY A 445 -18.30 18.34 -17.73
N GLY A 446 -18.65 19.61 -17.52
CA GLY A 446 -19.90 20.20 -17.98
C GLY A 446 -19.97 20.42 -19.49
N ILE A 447 -18.82 20.57 -20.17
CA ILE A 447 -18.76 20.81 -21.62
C ILE A 447 -19.06 19.50 -22.37
N ALA A 448 -19.84 19.56 -23.44
CA ALA A 448 -20.11 18.40 -24.28
C ALA A 448 -18.84 17.97 -25.04
N SER A 449 -18.80 16.73 -25.54
CA SER A 449 -17.73 16.24 -26.40
C SER A 449 -17.51 17.18 -27.60
N GLY A 450 -16.25 17.44 -27.95
CA GLY A 450 -15.88 18.32 -29.06
C GLY A 450 -14.78 19.31 -28.67
N ASN A 451 -14.63 20.36 -29.47
CA ASN A 451 -13.57 21.36 -29.28
C ASN A 451 -13.82 22.17 -28.00
N LEU A 452 -13.02 21.89 -26.97
CA LEU A 452 -12.94 22.75 -25.79
C LEU A 452 -12.52 24.16 -26.21
N PRO A 453 -13.05 25.22 -25.58
CA PRO A 453 -12.49 26.55 -25.73
C PRO A 453 -10.99 26.52 -25.43
N LYS A 454 -10.17 27.21 -26.22
CA LYS A 454 -8.70 27.17 -26.11
C LYS A 454 -8.19 27.40 -24.68
N ALA A 455 -8.77 28.40 -23.99
CA ALA A 455 -8.44 28.72 -22.60
C ALA A 455 -8.71 27.58 -21.60
N VAL A 456 -9.62 26.66 -21.93
CA VAL A 456 -9.94 25.48 -21.11
C VAL A 456 -9.08 24.28 -21.53
N ALA A 457 -8.85 24.13 -22.83
CA ALA A 457 -8.02 23.05 -23.39
C ALA A 457 -6.57 23.11 -22.89
N GLU A 458 -6.01 24.30 -22.73
CA GLU A 458 -4.61 24.52 -22.30
C GLU A 458 -4.40 24.30 -20.78
N ILE A 459 -5.47 24.16 -19.98
CA ILE A 459 -5.36 23.91 -18.55
C ILE A 459 -4.65 22.57 -18.31
N SER A 460 -3.62 22.58 -17.46
CA SER A 460 -2.89 21.37 -17.10
C SER A 460 -3.74 20.43 -16.24
N VAL A 461 -3.65 19.11 -16.50
CA VAL A 461 -4.28 18.10 -15.63
C VAL A 461 -3.72 18.11 -14.21
N GLN A 462 -2.53 18.69 -13.99
CA GLN A 462 -1.91 18.79 -12.66
C GLN A 462 -2.73 19.66 -11.69
N VAL A 463 -3.57 20.56 -12.20
CA VAL A 463 -4.54 21.31 -11.38
C VAL A 463 -5.41 20.34 -10.57
N MET A 464 -5.70 19.15 -11.10
CA MET A 464 -6.51 18.12 -10.44
C MET A 464 -5.81 17.42 -9.27
N TYR A 465 -4.51 17.65 -9.03
CA TYR A 465 -3.79 17.00 -7.93
C TYR A 465 -4.22 17.48 -6.55
N GLY A 466 -4.93 18.61 -6.48
CA GLY A 466 -5.56 19.07 -5.24
C GLY A 466 -6.81 18.29 -4.85
N LEU A 467 -7.38 17.45 -5.73
CA LEU A 467 -8.57 16.66 -5.43
C LEU A 467 -8.27 15.51 -4.45
N PRO A 468 -9.29 14.98 -3.74
CA PRO A 468 -9.14 13.75 -2.97
C PRO A 468 -9.00 12.51 -3.87
N GLN A 469 -8.62 11.38 -3.27
CA GLN A 469 -8.74 10.09 -3.94
C GLN A 469 -10.22 9.73 -4.14
N PRO A 470 -10.60 9.03 -5.23
CA PRO A 470 -9.74 8.48 -6.29
C PRO A 470 -9.40 9.46 -7.43
N TYR A 471 -9.98 10.68 -7.44
CA TYR A 471 -9.83 11.65 -8.53
C TYR A 471 -8.38 12.03 -8.80
N ARG A 472 -7.63 12.35 -7.73
CA ARG A 472 -6.22 12.71 -7.85
C ARG A 472 -5.39 11.64 -8.53
N GLY A 473 -5.47 10.39 -8.06
CA GLY A 473 -4.71 9.28 -8.64
C GLY A 473 -5.04 9.07 -10.12
N ALA A 474 -6.29 9.34 -10.51
CA ALA A 474 -6.73 9.24 -11.89
C ALA A 474 -6.03 10.25 -12.82
N PHE A 475 -5.92 11.51 -12.42
CA PHE A 475 -5.24 12.55 -13.20
C PHE A 475 -3.71 12.46 -13.11
N GLU A 476 -3.15 11.99 -11.98
CA GLU A 476 -1.72 11.65 -11.89
C GLU A 476 -1.35 10.54 -12.89
N LEU A 477 -2.21 9.53 -13.03
CA LEU A 477 -2.05 8.47 -14.03
C LEU A 477 -2.09 9.05 -15.45
N LEU A 478 -3.08 9.88 -15.79
CA LEU A 478 -3.17 10.52 -17.10
C LEU A 478 -1.92 11.33 -17.45
N ASN A 479 -1.43 12.14 -16.51
CA ASN A 479 -0.20 12.90 -16.70
C ASN A 479 1.01 11.97 -16.92
N SER A 480 1.11 10.86 -16.19
CA SER A 480 2.18 9.86 -16.37
C SER A 480 2.13 9.14 -17.72
N LEU A 481 0.97 9.13 -18.37
CA LEU A 481 0.76 8.59 -19.71
C LEU A 481 0.93 9.64 -20.82
N GLY A 482 1.30 10.88 -20.46
CA GLY A 482 1.56 11.97 -21.40
C GLY A 482 0.37 12.89 -21.68
N PHE A 483 -0.80 12.67 -21.06
CA PHE A 483 -1.95 13.54 -21.20
C PHE A 483 -1.85 14.73 -20.24
N GLN A 484 -1.05 15.73 -20.61
CA GLN A 484 -0.66 16.83 -19.71
C GLN A 484 -1.70 17.94 -19.57
N THR A 485 -2.63 18.05 -20.52
CA THR A 485 -3.65 19.11 -20.59
C THR A 485 -5.04 18.52 -20.87
N PHE A 486 -6.07 19.35 -20.84
CA PHE A 486 -7.44 18.96 -21.22
C PHE A 486 -7.72 19.03 -22.72
N GLU A 487 -6.78 19.51 -23.53
CA GLU A 487 -6.85 19.41 -25.01
C GLU A 487 -6.94 17.95 -25.48
N TYR A 488 -6.35 17.03 -24.73
CA TYR A 488 -6.48 15.60 -24.99
C TYR A 488 -7.90 15.12 -24.65
N GLU A 489 -8.57 14.52 -25.64
CA GLU A 489 -9.93 14.01 -25.47
C GLU A 489 -10.03 12.97 -24.34
N THR A 490 -8.97 12.19 -24.07
CA THR A 490 -8.88 11.29 -22.90
C THR A 490 -9.09 12.03 -21.58
N SER A 491 -8.37 13.14 -21.38
CA SER A 491 -8.45 13.94 -20.15
C SER A 491 -9.81 14.59 -19.98
N HIS A 492 -10.34 15.15 -21.08
CA HIS A 492 -11.66 15.76 -21.09
C HIS A 492 -12.76 14.72 -20.83
N ALA A 493 -12.71 13.56 -21.49
CA ALA A 493 -13.66 12.48 -21.29
C ALA A 493 -13.64 11.95 -19.85
N LEU A 494 -12.47 11.82 -19.21
CA LEU A 494 -12.38 11.45 -17.80
C LEU A 494 -13.06 12.49 -16.89
N ALA A 495 -12.87 13.79 -17.17
CA ALA A 495 -13.55 14.85 -16.44
C ALA A 495 -15.08 14.76 -16.58
N ARG A 496 -15.58 14.45 -17.79
CA ARG A 496 -17.02 14.24 -18.03
C ARG A 496 -17.55 13.03 -17.27
N LEU A 497 -16.81 11.91 -17.27
CA LEU A 497 -17.17 10.71 -16.51
C LEU A 497 -17.24 10.97 -14.99
N PHE A 498 -16.29 11.75 -14.44
CA PHE A 498 -16.35 12.13 -13.03
C PHE A 498 -17.51 13.05 -12.69
N TYR A 499 -17.83 13.99 -13.57
CA TYR A 499 -18.88 14.98 -13.35
C TYR A 499 -20.30 14.43 -13.57
N ARG A 500 -20.48 13.57 -14.58
CA ARG A 500 -21.80 13.06 -15.01
C ARG A 500 -22.10 11.64 -14.56
N GLY A 501 -21.10 10.93 -14.03
CA GLY A 501 -21.17 9.49 -13.84
C GLY A 501 -20.83 8.72 -15.11
N PHE A 502 -20.96 7.40 -15.07
CA PHE A 502 -20.65 6.56 -16.21
C PHE A 502 -21.58 6.85 -17.39
N ASN A 503 -20.99 7.08 -18.56
CA ASN A 503 -21.71 7.22 -19.82
C ASN A 503 -20.91 6.50 -20.92
N ALA A 504 -21.57 5.67 -21.73
CA ALA A 504 -20.91 4.86 -22.74
C ALA A 504 -20.16 5.71 -23.79
N ALA A 505 -20.72 6.84 -24.23
CA ALA A 505 -20.08 7.70 -25.23
C ALA A 505 -18.83 8.40 -24.65
N ASP A 506 -18.92 8.88 -23.41
CA ASP A 506 -17.76 9.47 -22.73
C ASP A 506 -16.68 8.42 -22.44
N PHE A 507 -17.07 7.20 -22.07
CA PHE A 507 -16.13 6.11 -21.89
C PHE A 507 -15.45 5.70 -23.20
N GLU A 508 -16.19 5.66 -24.31
CA GLU A 508 -15.63 5.41 -25.63
C GLU A 508 -14.60 6.46 -26.03
N SER A 509 -14.90 7.75 -25.86
CA SER A 509 -13.92 8.84 -26.04
C SER A 509 -12.68 8.65 -25.16
N TYR A 510 -12.89 8.23 -23.90
CA TYR A 510 -11.82 8.02 -22.92
C TYR A 510 -10.85 6.91 -23.34
N VAL A 511 -11.33 5.78 -23.86
CA VAL A 511 -10.46 4.65 -24.22
C VAL A 511 -9.89 4.73 -25.66
N LYS A 512 -10.55 5.43 -26.58
CA LYS A 512 -10.14 5.49 -28.00
C LYS A 512 -8.86 6.28 -28.26
N ALA A 513 -8.56 7.28 -27.44
CA ALA A 513 -7.53 8.27 -27.77
C ALA A 513 -6.07 7.82 -27.53
N ASN A 514 -5.79 6.52 -27.33
CA ASN A 514 -4.44 6.01 -27.12
C ASN A 514 -4.09 4.87 -28.08
N SER A 515 -3.00 5.01 -28.83
CA SER A 515 -2.47 4.03 -29.78
C SER A 515 -1.41 3.08 -29.19
N ALA A 516 -0.96 3.30 -27.95
CA ALA A 516 0.00 2.40 -27.28
C ALA A 516 -0.72 1.42 -26.34
N SER A 517 -0.55 0.11 -26.59
CA SER A 517 -1.17 -1.00 -25.86
C SER A 517 -0.98 -0.94 -24.33
N ASN A 518 0.21 -0.54 -23.86
CA ASN A 518 0.53 -0.48 -22.43
C ASN A 518 -0.23 0.65 -21.70
N GLY A 519 -0.54 1.75 -22.38
CA GLY A 519 -1.32 2.85 -21.79
C GLY A 519 -2.79 2.50 -21.68
N ALA A 520 -3.34 1.81 -22.69
CA ALA A 520 -4.75 1.43 -22.74
C ALA A 520 -5.17 0.58 -21.53
N SER A 521 -4.42 -0.47 -21.21
CA SER A 521 -4.75 -1.36 -20.07
C SER A 521 -4.81 -0.61 -18.73
N ARG A 522 -3.92 0.38 -18.52
CA ARG A 522 -3.92 1.22 -17.31
C ARG A 522 -5.12 2.16 -17.24
N LEU A 523 -5.56 2.70 -18.37
CA LEU A 523 -6.79 3.51 -18.46
C LEU A 523 -8.02 2.65 -18.14
N LEU A 524 -8.09 1.43 -18.67
CA LEU A 524 -9.18 0.50 -18.37
C LEU A 524 -9.19 0.09 -16.88
N ALA A 525 -8.03 -0.17 -16.29
CA ALA A 525 -7.89 -0.46 -14.86
C ALA A 525 -8.45 0.68 -13.99
N LEU A 526 -8.15 1.92 -14.35
CA LEU A 526 -8.68 3.10 -13.67
C LEU A 526 -10.21 3.18 -13.81
N ALA A 527 -10.75 2.98 -15.02
CA ALA A 527 -12.21 2.99 -15.22
C ALA A 527 -12.91 1.89 -14.42
N ILE A 528 -12.34 0.68 -14.34
CA ILE A 528 -12.85 -0.41 -13.49
C ILE A 528 -12.89 0.02 -12.02
N ALA A 529 -11.83 0.62 -11.51
CA ALA A 529 -11.77 1.07 -10.12
C ALA A 529 -12.85 2.13 -9.79
N LEU A 530 -13.17 2.98 -10.77
CA LEU A 530 -14.15 4.06 -10.61
C LEU A 530 -15.60 3.62 -10.80
N PHE A 531 -15.86 2.73 -11.76
CA PHE A 531 -17.21 2.45 -12.26
C PHE A 531 -17.67 1.00 -12.08
N SER A 532 -16.88 0.12 -11.46
CA SER A 532 -17.27 -1.29 -11.22
C SER A 532 -18.56 -1.49 -10.42
N LYS A 533 -19.02 -0.46 -9.69
CA LYS A 533 -20.30 -0.49 -8.96
C LYS A 533 -21.50 -0.10 -9.82
N ASP A 534 -21.27 0.47 -11.00
CA ASP A 534 -22.33 0.80 -11.95
C ASP A 534 -22.75 -0.47 -12.70
N GLU A 535 -24.03 -0.84 -12.61
CA GLU A 535 -24.56 -2.08 -13.20
C GLU A 535 -24.44 -2.10 -14.74
N GLN A 536 -24.41 -0.94 -15.39
CA GLN A 536 -24.33 -0.83 -16.85
C GLN A 536 -22.88 -0.86 -17.34
N PHE A 537 -21.91 -0.57 -16.46
CA PHE A 537 -20.50 -0.46 -16.83
C PHE A 537 -19.95 -1.71 -17.53
N PRO A 538 -20.10 -2.94 -17.01
CA PRO A 538 -19.41 -4.10 -17.58
C PRO A 538 -19.79 -4.36 -19.04
N GLU A 539 -21.08 -4.39 -19.35
CA GLU A 539 -21.57 -4.68 -20.70
C GLU A 539 -21.29 -3.55 -21.68
N ALA A 540 -21.47 -2.29 -21.24
CA ALA A 540 -21.18 -1.13 -22.07
C ALA A 540 -19.68 -1.01 -22.38
N ALA A 541 -18.83 -1.18 -21.35
CA ALA A 541 -17.39 -1.15 -21.50
C ALA A 541 -16.90 -2.29 -22.39
N TRP A 542 -17.39 -3.51 -22.20
CA TRP A 542 -17.04 -4.65 -23.03
C TRP A 542 -17.37 -4.42 -24.50
N ARG A 543 -18.58 -3.97 -24.81
CA ARG A 543 -18.98 -3.64 -26.19
C ARG A 543 -18.04 -2.62 -26.83
N ILE A 544 -17.62 -1.60 -26.07
CA ILE A 544 -16.72 -0.55 -26.57
C ILE A 544 -15.32 -1.10 -26.81
N VAL A 545 -14.71 -1.80 -25.85
CA VAL A 545 -13.36 -2.37 -26.01
C VAL A 545 -13.31 -3.54 -26.98
N SER A 546 -14.45 -4.16 -27.27
CA SER A 546 -14.59 -5.20 -28.31
C SER A 546 -14.63 -4.62 -29.72
N SER A 547 -14.77 -3.30 -29.87
CA SER A 547 -14.78 -2.69 -31.20
C SER A 547 -13.41 -2.85 -31.87
N PRO A 548 -13.35 -3.27 -33.15
CA PRO A 548 -12.11 -3.41 -33.91
C PRO A 548 -11.29 -2.12 -33.99
N ASP A 549 -11.96 -0.97 -33.87
CA ASP A 549 -11.32 0.36 -33.95
C ASP A 549 -10.61 0.75 -32.65
N THR A 550 -10.59 -0.12 -31.64
CA THR A 550 -9.91 0.14 -30.36
C THR A 550 -8.61 -0.65 -30.26
N THR A 551 -7.68 -0.15 -29.45
CA THR A 551 -6.44 -0.86 -29.10
C THR A 551 -6.66 -2.18 -28.37
N PHE A 552 -7.88 -2.42 -27.87
CA PHE A 552 -8.26 -3.67 -27.22
C PHE A 552 -8.77 -4.73 -28.20
N GLY A 553 -9.04 -4.40 -29.48
CA GLY A 553 -9.66 -5.33 -30.42
C GLY A 553 -8.92 -6.66 -30.54
N GLU A 554 -7.59 -6.65 -30.63
CA GLU A 554 -6.76 -7.86 -30.67
C GLU A 554 -6.79 -8.64 -29.34
N LEU A 555 -6.77 -7.93 -28.20
CA LEU A 555 -6.83 -8.53 -26.87
C LEU A 555 -8.21 -9.16 -26.61
N VAL A 556 -9.28 -8.54 -27.08
CA VAL A 556 -10.62 -9.10 -27.00
C VAL A 556 -10.74 -10.33 -27.89
N ALA A 557 -10.26 -10.24 -29.14
CA ALA A 557 -10.26 -11.36 -30.07
C ALA A 557 -9.53 -12.59 -29.52
N TRP A 558 -8.53 -12.41 -28.64
CA TRP A 558 -7.84 -13.50 -27.96
C TRP A 558 -8.80 -14.42 -27.18
N PHE A 559 -9.86 -13.89 -26.57
CA PHE A 559 -10.84 -14.70 -25.84
C PHE A 559 -11.64 -15.64 -26.77
N ASP A 560 -11.77 -15.29 -28.06
CA ASP A 560 -12.56 -16.05 -29.04
C ASP A 560 -11.71 -17.03 -29.89
N GLN A 561 -10.38 -16.91 -29.85
CA GLN A 561 -9.47 -17.67 -30.74
C GLN A 561 -9.25 -19.14 -30.35
N ASN A 562 -9.48 -19.54 -29.09
CA ASN A 562 -9.13 -20.88 -28.62
C ASN A 562 -10.37 -21.68 -28.16
N PRO A 563 -10.72 -22.79 -28.83
CA PRO A 563 -11.85 -23.63 -28.44
C PRO A 563 -11.58 -24.53 -27.22
N VAL A 564 -10.34 -24.58 -26.70
CA VAL A 564 -10.00 -25.49 -25.58
C VAL A 564 -10.69 -25.10 -24.28
N VAL A 565 -10.94 -23.81 -24.06
CA VAL A 565 -11.62 -23.30 -22.87
C VAL A 565 -12.76 -22.38 -23.27
N ASP A 566 -13.89 -22.47 -22.55
CA ASP A 566 -15.09 -21.71 -22.89
C ASP A 566 -15.12 -20.35 -22.16
N TRP A 567 -14.41 -19.38 -22.72
CA TRP A 567 -14.42 -18.00 -22.23
C TRP A 567 -15.81 -17.34 -22.32
N LYS A 568 -16.80 -17.88 -23.06
CA LYS A 568 -18.13 -17.26 -23.17
C LYS A 568 -18.92 -17.35 -21.86
N THR A 569 -18.64 -18.35 -21.04
CA THR A 569 -19.27 -18.54 -19.73
C THR A 569 -18.77 -17.57 -18.65
N ILE A 570 -17.64 -16.90 -18.91
CA ILE A 570 -16.98 -16.06 -17.93
C ILE A 570 -17.65 -14.68 -17.86
N PRO A 571 -17.97 -14.17 -16.64
CA PRO A 571 -18.60 -12.87 -16.48
C PRO A 571 -17.79 -11.76 -17.17
N THR A 572 -18.49 -10.88 -17.87
CA THR A 572 -17.92 -9.75 -18.62
C THR A 572 -16.95 -8.93 -17.78
N MET A 573 -17.31 -8.65 -16.52
CA MET A 573 -16.46 -7.90 -15.61
C MET A 573 -15.10 -8.60 -15.37
N THR A 574 -15.08 -9.93 -15.26
CA THR A 574 -13.84 -10.70 -15.09
C THR A 574 -12.93 -10.57 -16.30
N LYS A 575 -13.51 -10.58 -17.51
CA LYS A 575 -12.75 -10.35 -18.74
C LYS A 575 -12.18 -8.93 -18.80
N LEU A 576 -12.92 -7.93 -18.32
CA LEU A 576 -12.41 -6.56 -18.20
C LEU A 576 -11.23 -6.46 -17.21
N TYR A 577 -11.28 -7.15 -16.07
CA TYR A 577 -10.13 -7.22 -15.14
C TYR A 577 -8.89 -7.81 -15.83
N ILE A 578 -9.06 -8.88 -16.60
CA ILE A 578 -7.98 -9.51 -17.37
C ILE A 578 -7.42 -8.55 -18.43
N LEU A 579 -8.28 -7.91 -19.23
CA LEU A 579 -7.88 -6.92 -20.24
C LEU A 579 -7.15 -5.71 -19.63
N ALA A 580 -7.51 -5.34 -18.40
CA ALA A 580 -6.86 -4.26 -17.68
C ALA A 580 -5.53 -4.68 -17.02
N GLY A 581 -5.18 -5.97 -17.07
CA GLY A 581 -3.95 -6.49 -16.46
C GLY A 581 -3.92 -6.37 -14.95
N ILE A 582 -5.08 -6.40 -14.29
CA ILE A 582 -5.23 -6.29 -12.83
C ILE A 582 -5.81 -7.58 -12.23
N PRO A 583 -5.62 -7.82 -10.91
CA PRO A 583 -6.19 -8.97 -10.23
C PRO A 583 -7.69 -9.14 -10.45
N TRP A 584 -8.09 -10.25 -11.08
CA TRP A 584 -9.50 -10.61 -11.28
C TRP A 584 -10.10 -11.27 -10.02
N PRO A 585 -11.42 -11.19 -9.80
CA PRO A 585 -12.08 -11.92 -8.70
C PRO A 585 -11.75 -13.43 -8.69
N GLN A 586 -11.80 -14.06 -7.52
CA GLN A 586 -11.57 -15.51 -7.41
C GLN A 586 -12.65 -16.31 -8.15
N GLY A 587 -12.32 -17.55 -8.53
CA GLY A 587 -13.29 -18.50 -9.10
C GLY A 587 -13.14 -18.79 -10.59
N LEU A 588 -12.08 -18.32 -11.26
CA LEU A 588 -11.73 -18.89 -12.56
C LEU A 588 -11.34 -20.35 -12.40
N ALA A 589 -11.89 -21.20 -13.27
CA ALA A 589 -11.48 -22.59 -13.37
C ALA A 589 -10.00 -22.67 -13.74
N PHE A 590 -9.34 -23.74 -13.26
CA PHE A 590 -7.91 -23.91 -13.37
C PHE A 590 -7.39 -23.89 -14.82
N ASP A 591 -8.13 -24.51 -15.74
CA ASP A 591 -7.84 -24.54 -17.17
C ASP A 591 -7.86 -23.14 -17.82
N LEU A 592 -8.78 -22.27 -17.40
CA LEU A 592 -8.80 -20.86 -17.82
C LEU A 592 -7.58 -20.09 -17.31
N VAL A 593 -7.16 -20.33 -16.05
CA VAL A 593 -5.94 -19.70 -15.52
C VAL A 593 -4.69 -20.21 -16.25
N ALA A 594 -4.64 -21.50 -16.60
CA ALA A 594 -3.56 -22.06 -17.41
C ALA A 594 -3.52 -21.43 -18.83
N ASP A 595 -4.67 -21.22 -19.46
CA ASP A 595 -4.77 -20.58 -20.77
C ASP A 595 -4.26 -19.12 -20.74
N LEU A 596 -4.45 -18.40 -19.61
CA LEU A 596 -3.94 -17.03 -19.41
C LEU A 596 -2.40 -16.92 -19.37
N LEU A 597 -1.65 -18.01 -19.21
CA LEU A 597 -0.18 -17.98 -19.36
C LEU A 597 0.26 -17.62 -20.80
N ARG A 598 -0.64 -17.65 -21.77
CA ARG A 598 -0.39 -17.21 -23.16
C ARG A 598 -1.19 -15.97 -23.52
N HIS A 599 -1.65 -15.22 -22.53
CA HIS A 599 -2.29 -13.94 -22.77
C HIS A 599 -1.28 -12.94 -23.37
N PRO A 600 -1.68 -12.00 -24.25
CA PRO A 600 -0.73 -11.06 -24.85
C PRO A 600 -0.15 -10.03 -23.86
N LEU A 601 -0.84 -9.79 -22.73
CA LEU A 601 -0.35 -8.91 -21.67
C LEU A 601 0.52 -9.68 -20.68
N GLU A 602 1.78 -9.26 -20.53
CA GLU A 602 2.75 -9.86 -19.60
C GLU A 602 2.25 -9.87 -18.16
N SER A 603 1.64 -8.77 -17.69
CA SER A 603 1.09 -8.68 -16.34
C SER A 603 -0.02 -9.69 -16.05
N VAL A 604 -0.75 -10.13 -17.08
CA VAL A 604 -1.77 -11.19 -16.96
C VAL A 604 -1.10 -12.55 -16.85
N CYS A 605 -0.05 -12.79 -17.62
CA CYS A 605 0.74 -14.02 -17.55
C CYS A 605 1.39 -14.18 -16.17
N ASP A 606 1.99 -13.12 -15.64
CA ASP A 606 2.61 -13.11 -14.31
C ASP A 606 1.58 -13.45 -13.22
N LEU A 607 0.42 -12.80 -13.27
CA LEU A 607 -0.67 -13.04 -12.33
C LEU A 607 -1.25 -14.45 -12.45
N ALA A 608 -1.34 -15.00 -13.66
CA ALA A 608 -1.75 -16.38 -13.90
C ALA A 608 -0.72 -17.36 -13.33
N ALA A 609 0.58 -17.14 -13.55
CA ALA A 609 1.67 -17.95 -13.00
C ALA A 609 1.63 -17.94 -11.46
N GLN A 610 1.49 -16.77 -10.85
CA GLN A 610 1.35 -16.65 -9.40
C GLN A 610 0.14 -17.45 -8.88
N ARG A 611 -1.04 -17.30 -9.49
CA ARG A 611 -2.24 -18.03 -9.05
C ARG A 611 -2.12 -19.53 -9.21
N LEU A 612 -1.52 -20.02 -10.28
CA LEU A 612 -1.30 -21.44 -10.50
C LEU A 612 -0.37 -22.02 -9.44
N HIS A 613 0.72 -21.31 -9.12
CA HIS A 613 1.66 -21.71 -8.08
C HIS A 613 1.00 -21.75 -6.70
N GLU A 614 0.30 -20.67 -6.31
CA GLU A 614 -0.34 -20.56 -4.99
C GLU A 614 -1.44 -21.60 -4.75
N ASN A 615 -2.25 -21.89 -5.78
CA ASN A 615 -3.45 -22.71 -5.60
C ASN A 615 -3.25 -24.18 -5.93
N VAL A 616 -2.32 -24.51 -6.84
CA VAL A 616 -2.32 -25.82 -7.48
C VAL A 616 -0.94 -26.45 -7.58
N LEU A 617 0.08 -25.67 -7.93
CA LEU A 617 1.45 -26.11 -8.20
C LEU A 617 2.41 -25.74 -7.06
N LYS A 618 1.97 -25.90 -5.81
CA LYS A 618 2.76 -25.50 -4.61
C LYS A 618 4.13 -26.18 -4.52
N ASN A 619 4.25 -27.38 -5.09
CA ASN A 619 5.47 -28.18 -5.07
C ASN A 619 6.36 -27.97 -6.29
N ASP A 620 5.83 -27.30 -7.33
CA ASP A 620 6.57 -27.03 -8.55
C ASP A 620 7.19 -25.62 -8.47
N PRO A 621 8.43 -25.45 -8.97
CA PRO A 621 9.09 -24.16 -8.99
C PRO A 621 8.28 -23.14 -9.82
N ILE A 622 8.11 -21.92 -9.30
CA ILE A 622 7.43 -20.83 -10.03
C ILE A 622 8.14 -20.51 -11.35
N GLU A 623 9.45 -20.76 -11.39
CA GLU A 623 10.32 -20.64 -12.56
C GLU A 623 9.82 -21.48 -13.73
N THR A 624 9.18 -22.64 -13.49
CA THR A 624 8.57 -23.44 -14.55
C THR A 624 7.43 -22.68 -15.23
N LEU A 625 6.57 -22.01 -14.45
CA LEU A 625 5.45 -21.23 -14.98
C LEU A 625 5.96 -19.98 -15.70
N VAL A 626 6.95 -19.29 -15.11
CA VAL A 626 7.60 -18.12 -15.72
C VAL A 626 8.22 -18.50 -17.06
N PHE A 627 8.92 -19.63 -17.14
CA PHE A 627 9.50 -20.11 -18.39
C PHE A 627 8.44 -20.41 -19.46
N ILE A 628 7.30 -21.00 -19.10
CA ILE A 628 6.22 -21.32 -20.05
C ILE A 628 5.66 -20.07 -20.75
N HIS A 629 5.53 -18.95 -20.05
CA HIS A 629 5.02 -17.72 -20.67
C HIS A 629 6.11 -16.84 -21.29
N THR A 630 7.31 -16.79 -20.72
CA THR A 630 8.43 -15.94 -21.22
C THR A 630 9.21 -16.57 -22.37
N THR A 631 9.08 -17.88 -22.61
CA THR A 631 9.82 -18.54 -23.69
C THR A 631 9.45 -17.98 -25.07
N ALA A 632 10.48 -17.70 -25.88
CA ALA A 632 10.32 -17.29 -27.28
C ALA A 632 9.82 -18.43 -28.18
N LEU A 633 9.83 -19.67 -27.67
CA LEU A 633 9.31 -20.83 -28.40
C LEU A 633 7.78 -20.73 -28.47
N LYS A 634 7.23 -20.90 -29.67
CA LYS A 634 5.79 -20.92 -29.87
C LYS A 634 5.22 -22.21 -29.25
N ILE A 635 4.51 -22.07 -28.13
CA ILE A 635 3.68 -23.11 -27.55
C ILE A 635 2.23 -22.73 -27.83
N GLU A 636 1.49 -23.65 -28.44
CA GLU A 636 0.05 -23.46 -28.65
C GLU A 636 -0.68 -23.43 -27.31
N ARG A 637 -1.73 -22.61 -27.21
CA ARG A 637 -2.51 -22.46 -25.98
C ARG A 637 -3.06 -23.80 -25.45
N ALA A 638 -3.54 -24.65 -26.37
CA ALA A 638 -4.01 -25.99 -26.07
C ALA A 638 -2.94 -26.89 -25.44
N ASP A 639 -1.67 -26.71 -25.82
CA ASP A 639 -0.54 -27.46 -25.28
C ASP A 639 -0.13 -26.95 -23.92
N VAL A 640 -0.27 -25.64 -23.66
CA VAL A 640 -0.06 -25.06 -22.33
C VAL A 640 -1.10 -25.58 -21.35
N VAL A 641 -2.39 -25.51 -21.70
CA VAL A 641 -3.46 -26.05 -20.83
C VAL A 641 -3.23 -27.53 -20.55
N LEU A 642 -2.89 -28.33 -21.57
CA LEU A 642 -2.60 -29.76 -21.39
C LEU A 642 -1.35 -30.01 -20.52
N LEU A 643 -0.28 -29.24 -20.71
CA LEU A 643 0.95 -29.34 -19.90
C LEU A 643 0.64 -29.06 -18.43
N ILE A 644 0.02 -27.91 -18.16
CA ILE A 644 -0.30 -27.49 -16.80
C ILE A 644 -1.27 -28.49 -16.13
N THR A 645 -2.24 -29.01 -16.87
CA THR A 645 -3.12 -30.11 -16.41
C THR A 645 -2.32 -31.38 -16.09
N ALA A 646 -1.34 -31.75 -16.92
CA ALA A 646 -0.49 -32.91 -16.68
C ALA A 646 0.36 -32.74 -15.42
N LEU A 647 0.93 -31.56 -15.18
CA LEU A 647 1.77 -31.29 -14.01
C LEU A 647 0.98 -31.33 -12.70
N VAL A 648 -0.27 -30.87 -12.72
CA VAL A 648 -1.16 -30.82 -11.56
C VAL A 648 -1.85 -32.15 -11.25
N ALA A 649 -1.97 -33.01 -12.25
CA ALA A 649 -2.78 -34.22 -12.13
C ALA A 649 -2.32 -35.11 -10.95
N PRO A 650 -3.26 -35.79 -10.27
CA PRO A 650 -2.96 -36.91 -9.37
C PRO A 650 -2.01 -37.91 -10.03
N GLU A 651 -1.15 -38.55 -9.23
CA GLU A 651 -0.10 -39.46 -9.73
C GLU A 651 -0.64 -40.57 -10.64
N GLU A 652 -1.85 -41.08 -10.39
CA GLU A 652 -2.48 -42.13 -11.18
C GLU A 652 -2.77 -41.68 -12.63
N MET A 653 -3.03 -40.38 -12.83
CA MET A 653 -3.35 -39.80 -14.14
C MET A 653 -2.17 -39.03 -14.76
N LYS A 654 -1.24 -38.56 -13.92
CA LYS A 654 -0.09 -37.74 -14.32
C LYS A 654 0.69 -38.36 -15.45
N GLN A 655 1.10 -39.62 -15.34
CA GLN A 655 1.86 -40.31 -16.39
C GLN A 655 1.11 -40.34 -17.73
N ALA A 656 -0.19 -40.63 -17.72
CA ALA A 656 -0.99 -40.69 -18.95
C ALA A 656 -1.12 -39.32 -19.62
N LEU A 657 -1.30 -38.27 -18.83
CA LEU A 657 -1.41 -36.89 -19.34
C LEU A 657 -0.06 -36.35 -19.83
N VAL A 658 1.04 -36.64 -19.12
CA VAL A 658 2.40 -36.32 -19.53
C VAL A 658 2.72 -37.00 -20.88
N SER A 659 2.49 -38.30 -20.99
CA SER A 659 2.71 -39.03 -22.25
C SER A 659 1.81 -38.49 -23.37
N LYS A 660 0.56 -38.11 -23.07
CA LYS A 660 -0.33 -37.45 -24.03
C LYS A 660 0.23 -36.09 -24.50
N TRP A 661 0.81 -35.30 -23.61
CA TRP A 661 1.46 -34.04 -23.99
C TRP A 661 2.68 -34.28 -24.89
N PHE A 662 3.57 -35.22 -24.54
CA PHE A 662 4.72 -35.59 -25.37
C PHE A 662 4.33 -36.19 -26.72
N SER A 663 3.16 -36.83 -26.83
CA SER A 663 2.64 -37.35 -28.11
C SER A 663 2.34 -36.25 -29.14
N ARG A 664 2.21 -34.98 -28.70
CA ARG A 664 2.10 -33.81 -29.58
C ARG A 664 3.45 -33.32 -30.12
N ALA A 665 4.54 -34.02 -29.79
CA ALA A 665 5.89 -33.75 -30.26
C ALA A 665 6.36 -32.29 -29.98
N PRO A 666 6.40 -31.87 -28.70
CA PRO A 666 6.86 -30.52 -28.34
C PRO A 666 8.29 -30.26 -28.82
N ALA A 667 8.62 -28.99 -29.09
CA ALA A 667 9.97 -28.60 -29.49
C ALA A 667 11.01 -29.10 -28.46
N PRO A 668 12.08 -29.81 -28.86
CA PRO A 668 13.05 -30.33 -27.91
C PRO A 668 13.68 -29.26 -26.99
N GLU A 669 13.90 -28.05 -27.50
CA GLU A 669 14.43 -26.91 -26.75
C GLU A 669 13.49 -26.47 -25.63
N LEU A 670 12.17 -26.56 -25.84
CA LEU A 670 11.16 -26.30 -24.82
C LEU A 670 11.27 -27.32 -23.69
N VAL A 671 11.40 -28.60 -24.04
CA VAL A 671 11.51 -29.71 -23.08
C VAL A 671 12.78 -29.57 -22.24
N VAL A 672 13.90 -29.17 -22.85
CA VAL A 672 15.17 -28.91 -22.15
C VAL A 672 15.02 -27.75 -21.16
N GLY A 673 14.40 -26.65 -21.57
CA GLY A 673 14.17 -25.52 -20.66
C GLY A 673 13.24 -25.87 -19.50
N LEU A 674 12.17 -26.62 -19.75
CA LEU A 674 11.28 -27.14 -18.70
C LEU A 674 12.05 -28.02 -17.70
N LEU A 675 12.86 -28.96 -18.19
CA LEU A 675 13.71 -29.79 -17.32
C LEU A 675 14.66 -28.94 -16.45
N GLY A 676 15.27 -27.89 -17.02
CA GLY A 676 16.15 -26.99 -16.28
C GLY A 676 15.44 -26.32 -15.09
N THR A 677 14.24 -25.79 -15.31
CA THR A 677 13.43 -25.16 -14.25
C THR A 677 12.95 -26.13 -13.18
N ARG A 678 12.89 -27.44 -13.50
CA ARG A 678 12.37 -28.50 -12.62
C ARG A 678 13.45 -29.27 -11.86
N SER A 679 14.70 -28.81 -11.90
CA SER A 679 15.85 -29.50 -11.27
C SER A 679 15.66 -29.82 -9.77
N ALA A 680 14.89 -29.00 -9.05
CA ALA A 680 14.64 -29.15 -7.62
C ALA A 680 13.45 -30.07 -7.24
N VAL A 681 12.63 -30.49 -8.20
CA VAL A 681 11.44 -31.33 -7.92
C VAL A 681 11.88 -32.64 -7.29
N SER A 682 11.30 -32.99 -6.13
CA SER A 682 11.64 -34.21 -5.38
C SER A 682 10.99 -35.45 -5.98
N GLY A 683 11.71 -36.57 -5.95
CA GLY A 683 11.18 -37.88 -6.36
C GLY A 683 11.35 -38.18 -7.85
N LEU A 684 10.74 -39.28 -8.29
CA LEU A 684 10.66 -39.66 -9.70
C LEU A 684 9.50 -38.90 -10.34
N ASP A 685 9.78 -37.74 -10.92
CA ASP A 685 8.80 -36.93 -11.63
C ASP A 685 8.45 -37.58 -12.99
N PRO A 686 7.18 -38.00 -13.21
CA PRO A 686 6.75 -38.57 -14.49
C PRO A 686 7.09 -37.67 -15.70
N PHE A 687 7.05 -36.35 -15.53
CA PHE A 687 7.45 -35.41 -16.57
C PHE A 687 8.93 -35.55 -16.91
N SER A 688 9.82 -35.53 -15.91
CA SER A 688 11.27 -35.62 -16.14
C SER A 688 11.70 -36.94 -16.76
N VAL A 689 11.07 -38.05 -16.35
CA VAL A 689 11.31 -39.38 -16.94
C VAL A 689 10.94 -39.40 -18.43
N GLU A 690 9.75 -38.90 -18.77
CA GLU A 690 9.28 -38.89 -20.15
C GLU A 690 10.04 -37.89 -21.02
N ALA A 691 10.41 -36.73 -20.46
CA ALA A 691 11.29 -35.75 -21.10
C ALA A 691 12.64 -36.35 -21.47
N ALA A 692 13.27 -37.11 -20.56
CA ALA A 692 14.54 -37.78 -20.82
C ALA A 692 14.43 -38.82 -21.95
N ARG A 693 13.34 -39.61 -21.97
CA ARG A 693 13.06 -40.57 -23.06
C ARG A 693 12.84 -39.86 -24.40
N TYR A 694 12.04 -38.80 -24.40
CA TYR A 694 11.75 -38.00 -25.58
C TYR A 694 13.04 -37.43 -26.18
N LEU A 695 13.84 -36.73 -25.37
CA LEU A 695 15.09 -36.08 -25.78
C LEU A 695 16.19 -37.07 -26.18
N ARG A 696 16.15 -38.33 -25.74
CA ARG A 696 17.08 -39.37 -26.20
C ARG A 696 16.91 -39.68 -27.69
N THR A 697 15.70 -39.55 -28.20
CA THR A 697 15.34 -39.90 -29.59
C THR A 697 15.33 -38.70 -30.53
N LYS A 698 15.48 -37.49 -29.99
CA LYS A 698 15.41 -36.23 -30.75
C LYS A 698 16.78 -35.57 -30.80
N SER A 699 17.01 -34.82 -31.88
CA SER A 699 18.12 -33.86 -31.94
C SER A 699 17.72 -32.60 -31.21
N TRP A 700 18.61 -32.09 -30.35
CA TRP A 700 18.40 -30.86 -29.59
C TRP A 700 19.73 -30.19 -29.30
N GLN A 701 19.68 -28.88 -29.14
CA GLN A 701 20.82 -28.05 -28.73
C GLN A 701 20.65 -27.61 -27.29
N VAL A 702 21.77 -27.38 -26.60
CA VAL A 702 21.78 -26.99 -25.20
C VAL A 702 23.00 -26.15 -24.91
N SER A 703 22.81 -25.08 -24.15
CA SER A 703 23.91 -24.24 -23.69
C SER A 703 24.69 -24.94 -22.57
N LEU A 704 25.92 -24.51 -22.32
CA LEU A 704 26.72 -25.02 -21.20
C LEU A 704 26.02 -24.79 -19.84
N GLU A 705 25.37 -23.63 -19.68
CA GLU A 705 24.60 -23.27 -18.49
C GLU A 705 23.41 -24.21 -18.28
N GLN A 706 22.63 -24.48 -19.34
CA GLN A 706 21.54 -25.44 -19.26
C GLN A 706 22.04 -26.85 -18.92
N LEU A 707 23.19 -27.27 -19.47
CA LEU A 707 23.80 -28.54 -19.09
C LEU A 707 24.14 -28.55 -17.59
N GLN A 708 24.75 -27.50 -17.05
CA GLN A 708 25.05 -27.40 -15.62
C GLN A 708 23.79 -27.57 -14.76
N HIS A 709 22.68 -26.95 -15.12
CA HIS A 709 21.41 -27.15 -14.43
C HIS A 709 20.90 -28.60 -14.52
N LEU A 710 21.01 -29.23 -15.69
CA LEU A 710 20.60 -30.63 -15.87
C LEU A 710 21.48 -31.62 -15.11
N LEU A 711 22.78 -31.32 -14.92
CA LEU A 711 23.69 -32.16 -14.11
C LEU A 711 23.30 -32.16 -12.62
N LEU A 712 22.66 -31.09 -12.14
CA LEU A 712 22.19 -30.96 -10.76
C LEU A 712 20.76 -31.49 -10.57
N HIS A 713 20.13 -31.98 -11.64
CA HIS A 713 18.75 -32.46 -11.60
C HIS A 713 18.62 -33.69 -10.69
N ARG A 714 17.56 -33.75 -9.86
CA ARG A 714 17.34 -34.86 -8.91
C ARG A 714 17.06 -36.21 -9.58
N ASP A 715 16.35 -36.19 -10.72
CA ASP A 715 16.11 -37.40 -11.52
C ASP A 715 17.41 -37.91 -12.20
N PRO A 716 17.81 -39.18 -11.98
CA PRO A 716 19.04 -39.75 -12.54
C PRO A 716 19.01 -39.87 -14.08
N LEU A 717 17.85 -40.07 -14.71
CA LEU A 717 17.75 -40.18 -16.17
C LEU A 717 18.06 -38.86 -16.85
N VAL A 718 17.68 -37.73 -16.24
CA VAL A 718 18.01 -36.40 -16.73
C VAL A 718 19.52 -36.13 -16.64
N ARG A 719 20.16 -36.55 -15.54
CA ARG A 719 21.62 -36.45 -15.40
C ARG A 719 22.36 -37.29 -16.44
N VAL A 720 21.93 -38.54 -16.68
CA VAL A 720 22.48 -39.40 -17.75
C VAL A 720 22.35 -38.74 -19.12
N LEU A 721 21.18 -38.13 -19.39
CA LEU A 721 20.98 -37.38 -20.62
C LEU A 721 21.99 -36.23 -20.73
N ALA A 722 22.21 -35.45 -19.67
CA ALA A 722 23.20 -34.38 -19.64
C ALA A 722 24.64 -34.91 -19.86
N TYR A 723 25.03 -35.99 -19.16
CA TYR A 723 26.34 -36.62 -19.32
C TYR A 723 26.59 -37.08 -20.75
N SER A 724 25.56 -37.62 -21.42
CA SER A 724 25.65 -38.07 -22.82
C SER A 724 26.04 -36.95 -23.78
N ARG A 725 25.61 -35.71 -23.51
CA ARG A 725 25.89 -34.51 -24.32
C ARG A 725 27.24 -33.85 -24.05
N LEU A 726 27.85 -34.09 -22.89
CA LEU A 726 29.18 -33.60 -22.60
C LEU A 726 30.23 -34.38 -23.40
N ASN A 727 31.09 -33.64 -24.11
CA ASN A 727 32.20 -34.19 -24.87
C ASN A 727 33.46 -34.23 -23.98
N PRO A 728 33.96 -35.41 -23.57
CA PRO A 728 35.08 -35.51 -22.64
C PRO A 728 36.43 -35.06 -23.22
N THR A 729 36.54 -34.85 -24.54
CA THR A 729 37.75 -34.25 -25.15
C THR A 729 37.77 -32.73 -25.06
N ASN A 730 36.62 -32.09 -24.78
CA ASN A 730 36.56 -30.66 -24.49
C ASN A 730 36.95 -30.42 -23.02
N PRO A 731 37.96 -29.58 -22.71
CA PRO A 731 38.44 -29.38 -21.34
C PRO A 731 37.35 -28.93 -20.35
N VAL A 732 36.47 -28.02 -20.76
CA VAL A 732 35.40 -27.48 -19.90
C VAL A 732 34.36 -28.56 -19.59
N HIS A 733 33.98 -29.34 -20.61
CA HIS A 733 33.05 -30.47 -20.42
C HIS A 733 33.67 -31.59 -19.58
N ARG A 734 34.97 -31.86 -19.75
CA ARG A 734 35.71 -32.82 -18.95
C ARG A 734 35.74 -32.42 -17.47
N GLU A 735 35.92 -31.14 -17.18
CA GLU A 735 35.85 -30.61 -15.82
C GLU A 735 34.47 -30.84 -15.20
N LEU A 736 33.39 -30.55 -15.94
CA LEU A 736 32.02 -30.81 -15.48
C LEU A 736 31.75 -32.31 -15.23
N LEU A 737 32.19 -33.20 -16.13
CA LEU A 737 32.08 -34.64 -15.97
C LEU A 737 32.87 -35.14 -14.73
N THR A 738 34.06 -34.57 -14.50
CA THR A 738 34.90 -34.90 -13.35
C THR A 738 34.30 -34.40 -12.04
N ALA A 739 33.67 -33.22 -12.05
CA ALA A 739 32.95 -32.71 -10.88
C ALA A 739 31.71 -33.57 -10.59
N ALA A 740 30.94 -33.92 -11.63
CA ALA A 740 29.76 -34.74 -11.51
C ALA A 740 30.05 -36.15 -10.97
N SER A 741 31.15 -36.79 -11.40
CA SER A 741 31.52 -38.12 -10.91
C SER A 741 31.90 -38.15 -9.43
N LYS A 742 32.22 -37.01 -8.82
CA LYS A 742 32.47 -36.89 -7.37
C LYS A 742 31.20 -36.82 -6.55
N VAL A 743 30.08 -36.40 -7.14
CA VAL A 743 28.80 -36.16 -6.45
C VAL A 743 27.69 -37.12 -6.85
N GLU A 744 27.87 -37.87 -7.95
CA GLU A 744 26.90 -38.88 -8.39
C GLU A 744 26.80 -40.02 -7.37
N THR A 745 25.57 -40.31 -6.96
CA THR A 745 25.26 -41.31 -5.93
C THR A 745 24.76 -42.62 -6.52
N ASN A 746 24.37 -42.63 -7.81
CA ASN A 746 23.96 -43.84 -8.49
C ASN A 746 25.17 -44.60 -9.05
N ASP A 747 25.50 -45.75 -8.46
CA ASP A 747 26.68 -46.56 -8.81
C ASP A 747 26.77 -46.90 -10.30
N ARG A 748 25.63 -47.19 -10.95
CA ARG A 748 25.62 -47.52 -12.37
C ARG A 748 26.04 -46.31 -13.22
N ILE A 749 25.46 -45.14 -12.94
CA ILE A 749 25.77 -43.91 -13.66
C ILE A 749 27.21 -43.47 -13.39
N LEU A 750 27.67 -43.62 -12.15
CA LEU A 750 29.05 -43.33 -11.77
C LEU A 750 30.07 -44.19 -12.56
N ASN A 751 29.78 -45.48 -12.75
CA ASN A 751 30.63 -46.36 -13.55
C ASN A 751 30.62 -45.97 -15.04
N GLU A 752 29.45 -45.63 -15.60
CA GLU A 752 29.34 -45.11 -16.98
C GLU A 752 30.13 -43.81 -17.17
N LEU A 753 30.08 -42.90 -16.20
CA LEU A 753 30.87 -41.66 -16.19
C LEU A 753 32.38 -41.90 -16.15
N LYS A 754 32.84 -42.83 -15.31
CA LYS A 754 34.26 -43.18 -15.20
C LYS A 754 34.79 -43.75 -16.51
N MET A 755 34.07 -44.72 -17.11
CA MET A 755 34.44 -45.27 -18.42
C MET A 755 34.54 -44.18 -19.48
N LYS A 756 33.56 -43.26 -19.55
CA LYS A 756 33.57 -42.14 -20.51
C LYS A 756 34.77 -41.19 -20.33
N LEU A 757 35.22 -40.97 -19.10
CA LEU A 757 36.41 -40.16 -18.80
C LEU A 757 37.73 -40.90 -19.12
N GLU A 758 37.76 -42.22 -18.92
CA GLU A 758 38.91 -43.08 -19.22
C GLU A 758 39.12 -43.23 -20.73
N GLU A 759 38.06 -43.52 -21.49
CA GLU A 759 38.09 -43.61 -22.96
C GLU A 759 38.67 -42.34 -23.60
N ALA A 760 38.29 -41.17 -23.07
CA ALA A 760 38.80 -39.88 -23.55
C ALA A 760 40.23 -39.56 -23.12
N SER A 761 40.78 -40.29 -22.14
CA SER A 761 42.18 -40.18 -21.74
C SER A 761 43.08 -41.14 -22.54
N ALA A 762 42.49 -42.14 -23.18
CA ALA A 762 43.17 -43.11 -24.04
C ALA A 762 43.26 -42.66 -25.52
N HIS A 763 42.62 -41.55 -25.88
CA HIS A 763 42.70 -40.88 -27.18
C HIS A 763 43.42 -39.55 -27.03
#